data_AF-A0AAU0R846-F1
#
_entry.id   AF-A0AAU0R846-F1
#
_cell.length_a   1.000
_cell.length_b   1.000
_cell.length_c   1.000
_cell.angle_alpha   90.00
_cell.angle_beta   90.00
_cell.angle_gamma   90.00
#
_symmetry.space_group_name_H-M   'P 1'
#
loop_
_entity.id
_entity.type
_entity.pdbx_description
1 polymer ?
#
loop_
_entity_poly.entity_id
_entity_poly.type
_entity_poly.pdbx_seq_one_letter_code
_entity_poly.pdbx_strand_id
1 'polypeptide(L)'
;MKHLFDYIRDGVTQSERYLPALHPSYVKIDDRSPADLLMQLVELSKQIRYYNLKNEPDGHWQEFLQGDLRVVLQYIARLDFGAYQTVQQDIRQGLEKAGNEEQLREGLTALFDLLYTIAILLGHQLQLARTADTAAAFWNYIDQVMDSVELDVYHLLSYETQALALFQPGTTLHTVDPSGQFARSAQRAAQYPHPGTFLGYESLNEIYNRLRATFYQVTSAANRQLKLLEPEHQHHPHIGLLLAFLELYKQLQQQINGLTARHLEYYYTTVLGIPFKNAEPDVVHVLIVPMPNAPNQVLPENTLFPAELVKGKPPVLFRLLFKIPVSQTRLVALRTVFVGHHKQIRARDDAQQDMVETQLYMKKQTIPTAAAYLPDAPPVQSWPMLGEEQAELGDNNRTMDIMSMGFILASPVLCLEEGARTVTIHLYGTPASFEKLNSYISNLSVLMNRKEDVLKWELLSSAFQIYYTGPEGWLLIKEYTARFTTDSIQISYTIGMTAPPAVAYNPKLHGEKYQIVHPMVKIELNNSSFHHPYSYLQYMKLDRVTIHAKVKGFRSVQLQNNVGPLSAANPFQLFGPAPTVGSYLQITNANIFNRYTKQFTLQLEWLDLPAVEGGFDNWYADYNAGITNDAFQVSLSNMRDGVFLPAKEKRQQFHLFKLGQDKKLSEKTDIRHIDFLRINFNNSPRKSSYYEDGVVRLELTGPPDAFGHRLYTQLFPEVVTHNANKWAKKRRIPNPPYIPIVKSITVEYDLEHTEVFKPELVEDVNRRTALLHIYPFGYRLAYPQANESEFTLLPEVEHAANLYIGLEKVKQQEILSFLFQLEEKYYSDTTGTLQSYQWSYLHNDKWLPLEQQHILADSTQSFIRSGIIVLKMPMLDAGGHTRLEPGIQWLRLSCAEAPATRPMVKGIFLNAGIVRREQADTAISTSLPPLSIKSLQKEVRGIQQVYQLFPSFGGRPAETKEEYYVRVSERLRHKNRPVLGVDIIQMVLEAFPDILIAKYISNHEDTGPDLQLIVVPRLQKGMEMPEPRTDLATLYSIRDYVKSLMPPYMEVAVHNPVYERVKVICDVRFYDNDSNYYLNRMQDDIHHFLTPWLYDKDADLSIGSRIYLTDLISFIRKLPYVTYMTAFSLVHFFTETDPKTGEKTYCALDTALEDVEFIMPSTPGAVLIPANHHLINVISESIYREPSPIGINGMITGEEMIVGRKLLPNYGHTADNNDMEGEMIRLSIHSK
;
A
#
# COMPACT_ATOMS: atom_id res chain seq x y z
N MET A 1 20.07 -12.40 -39.00
CA MET A 1 20.68 -12.24 -37.66
C MET A 1 20.60 -10.83 -37.08
N LYS A 2 20.37 -9.75 -37.86
CA LYS A 2 20.20 -8.39 -37.32
C LYS A 2 18.97 -8.21 -36.39
N HIS A 3 17.87 -8.93 -36.63
CA HIS A 3 16.64 -8.77 -35.86
C HIS A 3 16.69 -9.28 -34.41
N LEU A 4 17.55 -10.25 -34.06
CA LEU A 4 17.58 -10.79 -32.68
C LEU A 4 18.03 -9.75 -31.63
N PHE A 5 18.78 -8.73 -32.05
CA PHE A 5 19.33 -7.70 -31.16
C PHE A 5 18.40 -6.48 -30.99
N ASP A 6 17.39 -6.30 -31.85
CA ASP A 6 16.41 -5.21 -31.72
C ASP A 6 15.41 -5.48 -30.55
N TYR A 7 15.13 -6.76 -30.25
CA TYR A 7 14.27 -7.22 -29.14
C TYR A 7 14.82 -6.95 -27.73
N ILE A 8 16.10 -6.56 -27.61
CA ILE A 8 16.72 -6.28 -26.30
C ILE A 8 16.12 -5.02 -25.66
N ARG A 9 15.42 -4.17 -26.43
CA ARG A 9 14.83 -2.93 -25.93
C ARG A 9 13.63 -3.15 -25.01
N ASP A 10 12.80 -4.16 -25.24
CA ASP A 10 11.53 -4.34 -24.52
C ASP A 10 11.56 -5.46 -23.46
N GLY A 11 12.68 -6.20 -23.38
CA GLY A 11 12.82 -7.42 -22.58
C GLY A 11 12.68 -8.67 -23.46
N VAL A 12 13.08 -9.84 -22.93
CA VAL A 12 12.89 -11.13 -23.63
C VAL A 12 11.88 -11.97 -22.87
N THR A 13 10.92 -12.54 -23.59
CA THR A 13 9.90 -13.42 -23.00
C THR A 13 10.29 -14.90 -23.07
N GLN A 14 9.60 -15.76 -22.31
CA GLN A 14 9.84 -17.21 -22.35
C GLN A 14 9.60 -17.84 -23.73
N SER A 15 8.64 -17.33 -24.50
CA SER A 15 8.32 -17.83 -25.85
C SER A 15 9.40 -17.44 -26.87
N GLU A 16 9.96 -16.23 -26.75
CA GLU A 16 11.02 -15.72 -27.63
C GLU A 16 12.36 -16.46 -27.51
N ARG A 17 12.55 -17.27 -26.46
CA ARG A 17 13.72 -18.16 -26.33
C ARG A 17 13.73 -19.27 -27.38
N TYR A 18 12.57 -19.68 -27.89
CA TYR A 18 12.48 -20.73 -28.90
C TYR A 18 12.84 -20.19 -30.29
N LEU A 19 14.08 -20.42 -30.71
CA LEU A 19 14.51 -20.07 -32.06
C LEU A 19 13.78 -20.95 -33.10
N PRO A 20 13.14 -20.38 -34.13
CA PRO A 20 12.49 -21.17 -35.19
C PRO A 20 13.42 -22.21 -35.83
N ALA A 21 14.73 -21.90 -35.91
CA ALA A 21 15.76 -22.79 -36.44
C ALA A 21 15.97 -24.09 -35.64
N LEU A 22 15.52 -24.17 -34.38
CA LEU A 22 15.56 -25.39 -33.58
C LEU A 22 14.39 -26.34 -33.90
N HIS A 23 13.34 -25.85 -34.55
CA HIS A 23 12.21 -26.68 -34.93
C HIS A 23 12.65 -27.67 -36.04
N PRO A 24 12.49 -29.00 -35.84
CA PRO A 24 12.98 -29.97 -36.83
C PRO A 24 12.38 -29.83 -38.23
N SER A 25 11.16 -29.28 -38.32
CA SER A 25 10.49 -28.99 -39.60
C SER A 25 10.85 -27.63 -40.20
N TYR A 26 11.75 -26.85 -39.57
CA TYR A 26 12.17 -25.54 -40.08
C TYR A 26 12.79 -25.64 -41.48
N VAL A 27 13.56 -26.71 -41.72
CA VAL A 27 14.05 -27.08 -43.05
C VAL A 27 13.72 -28.55 -43.29
N LYS A 28 12.96 -28.82 -44.36
CA LYS A 28 12.74 -30.18 -44.85
C LYS A 28 13.82 -30.53 -45.86
N ILE A 29 14.33 -31.76 -45.78
CA ILE A 29 15.34 -32.28 -46.71
C ILE A 29 14.72 -32.49 -48.10
N ASP A 30 13.46 -32.92 -48.14
CA ASP A 30 12.65 -33.00 -49.36
C ASP A 30 11.33 -32.25 -49.13
N ASP A 31 11.26 -30.99 -49.60
CA ASP A 31 10.05 -30.15 -49.53
C ASP A 31 9.24 -30.16 -50.85
N ARG A 32 9.56 -31.07 -51.79
CA ARG A 32 8.86 -31.18 -53.06
C ARG A 32 7.44 -31.68 -52.85
N SER A 33 6.45 -30.95 -53.35
CA SER A 33 5.07 -31.41 -53.40
C SER A 33 4.90 -32.54 -54.44
N PRO A 34 3.79 -33.30 -54.42
CA PRO A 34 3.48 -34.28 -55.47
C PRO A 34 3.48 -33.67 -56.88
N ALA A 35 3.14 -32.38 -56.99
CA ALA A 35 3.20 -31.64 -58.25
C ALA A 35 4.65 -31.40 -58.71
N ASP A 36 5.54 -31.03 -57.79
CA ASP A 36 6.96 -30.78 -58.11
C ASP A 36 7.66 -32.07 -58.53
N LEU A 37 7.31 -33.20 -57.88
CA LEU A 37 7.79 -34.52 -58.27
C LEU A 37 7.28 -34.94 -59.65
N LEU A 38 6.02 -34.63 -59.97
CA LEU A 38 5.46 -34.90 -61.30
C LEU A 38 6.14 -34.05 -62.37
N MET A 39 6.39 -32.76 -62.11
CA MET A 39 7.14 -31.91 -63.04
C MET A 39 8.57 -32.40 -63.24
N GLN A 40 9.25 -32.80 -62.17
CA GLN A 40 10.58 -33.38 -62.27
C GLN A 40 10.57 -34.67 -63.10
N LEU A 41 9.52 -35.49 -62.99
CA LEU A 41 9.35 -36.68 -63.82
C LEU A 41 9.18 -36.31 -65.31
N VAL A 42 8.38 -35.28 -65.63
CA VAL A 42 8.21 -34.77 -67.00
C VAL A 42 9.56 -34.32 -67.57
N GLU A 43 10.34 -33.56 -66.82
CA GLU A 43 11.66 -33.11 -67.26
C GLU A 43 12.66 -34.27 -67.43
N LEU A 44 12.69 -35.22 -66.48
CA LEU A 44 13.53 -36.42 -66.59
C LEU A 44 13.15 -37.29 -67.80
N SER A 45 11.86 -37.36 -68.13
CA SER A 45 11.37 -38.18 -69.24
C SER A 45 11.90 -37.73 -70.61
N LYS A 46 12.32 -36.47 -70.78
CA LYS A 46 13.02 -35.97 -71.98
C LYS A 46 14.32 -36.72 -72.27
N GLN A 47 14.99 -37.18 -71.21
CA GLN A 47 16.27 -37.86 -71.31
C GLN A 47 16.09 -39.35 -71.67
N ILE A 48 14.87 -39.87 -71.56
CA ILE A 48 14.54 -41.25 -71.84
C ILE A 48 13.96 -41.32 -73.25
N ARG A 49 14.72 -41.91 -74.17
CA ARG A 49 14.27 -42.16 -75.54
C ARG A 49 13.40 -43.41 -75.57
N TYR A 50 12.34 -43.42 -76.38
CA TYR A 50 11.68 -44.66 -76.75
C TYR A 50 12.07 -45.07 -78.16
N TYR A 51 12.02 -46.37 -78.42
CA TYR A 51 12.39 -46.96 -79.69
C TYR A 51 11.14 -47.50 -80.37
N ASN A 52 10.98 -47.24 -81.66
CA ASN A 52 9.87 -47.77 -82.44
C ASN A 52 10.01 -49.29 -82.65
N LEU A 53 9.03 -49.90 -83.33
CA LEU A 53 9.04 -51.34 -83.63
C LEU A 53 10.21 -51.80 -84.53
N LYS A 54 10.99 -50.88 -85.08
CA LYS A 54 12.22 -51.13 -85.84
C LYS A 54 13.49 -50.94 -85.01
N ASN A 55 13.34 -50.71 -83.70
CA ASN A 55 14.44 -50.42 -82.76
C ASN A 55 15.22 -49.13 -83.12
N GLU A 56 14.54 -48.15 -83.71
CA GLU A 56 15.09 -46.82 -84.00
C GLU A 56 14.56 -45.81 -82.96
N PRO A 57 15.37 -44.85 -82.49
CA PRO A 57 14.90 -43.81 -81.59
C PRO A 57 13.78 -42.99 -82.26
N ASP A 58 12.61 -42.93 -81.63
CA ASP A 58 11.40 -42.30 -82.18
C ASP A 58 10.81 -41.28 -81.21
N GLY A 59 11.66 -40.42 -80.65
CA GLY A 59 11.27 -39.43 -79.65
C GLY A 59 11.58 -39.83 -78.21
N HIS A 60 10.90 -39.19 -77.27
CA HIS A 60 11.16 -39.32 -75.84
C HIS A 60 9.86 -39.41 -75.02
N TRP A 61 9.97 -39.95 -73.81
CA TRP A 61 8.83 -40.21 -72.93
C TRP A 61 8.10 -38.96 -72.42
N GLN A 62 8.58 -37.75 -72.72
CA GLN A 62 7.85 -36.52 -72.39
C GLN A 62 6.47 -36.45 -73.05
N GLU A 63 6.35 -36.91 -74.30
CA GLU A 63 5.09 -36.88 -75.06
C GLU A 63 4.00 -37.70 -74.37
N PHE A 64 4.40 -38.82 -73.74
CA PHE A 64 3.50 -39.66 -72.97
C PHE A 64 2.89 -38.93 -71.77
N LEU A 65 3.67 -38.11 -71.07
CA LEU A 65 3.18 -37.33 -69.92
C LEU A 65 2.44 -36.06 -70.37
N GLN A 66 2.85 -35.44 -71.48
CA GLN A 66 2.18 -34.26 -72.05
C GLN A 66 0.87 -34.59 -72.80
N GLY A 67 0.61 -35.87 -73.09
CA GLY A 67 -0.65 -36.33 -73.67
C GLY A 67 -1.81 -36.39 -72.66
N ASP A 68 -1.54 -36.30 -71.35
CA ASP A 68 -2.56 -36.30 -70.31
C ASP A 68 -2.94 -34.88 -69.88
N LEU A 69 -4.23 -34.56 -69.98
CA LEU A 69 -4.73 -33.22 -69.68
C LEU A 69 -4.46 -32.80 -68.24
N ARG A 70 -4.52 -33.72 -67.28
CA ARG A 70 -4.30 -33.40 -65.86
C ARG A 70 -2.84 -33.03 -65.62
N VAL A 71 -1.90 -33.74 -66.23
CA VAL A 71 -0.46 -33.42 -66.16
C VAL A 71 -0.19 -32.04 -66.77
N VAL A 72 -0.77 -31.74 -67.92
CA VAL A 72 -0.60 -30.43 -68.58
C VAL A 72 -1.23 -29.30 -67.76
N LEU A 73 -2.45 -29.48 -67.22
CA LEU A 73 -3.07 -28.50 -66.35
C LEU A 73 -2.28 -28.29 -65.06
N GLN A 74 -1.69 -29.34 -64.49
CA GLN A 74 -0.85 -29.27 -63.30
C GLN A 74 0.47 -28.53 -63.55
N TYR A 75 1.02 -28.65 -64.76
CA TYR A 75 2.16 -27.86 -65.21
C TYR A 75 1.77 -26.38 -65.36
N ILE A 76 0.69 -26.08 -66.09
CA ILE A 76 0.19 -24.72 -66.31
C ILE A 76 -0.14 -24.01 -65.00
N ALA A 77 -0.80 -24.69 -64.07
CA ALA A 77 -1.20 -24.17 -62.77
C ALA A 77 -0.02 -23.71 -61.89
N ARG A 78 1.20 -24.13 -62.21
CA ARG A 78 2.42 -23.89 -61.43
C ARG A 78 3.46 -23.03 -62.16
N LEU A 79 3.15 -22.55 -63.36
CA LEU A 79 3.98 -21.56 -64.03
C LEU A 79 4.09 -20.31 -63.15
N ASP A 80 5.32 -19.90 -62.89
CA ASP A 80 5.62 -18.72 -62.08
C ASP A 80 5.99 -17.54 -62.98
N PHE A 81 5.32 -16.41 -62.80
CA PHE A 81 5.63 -15.17 -63.50
C PHE A 81 6.76 -14.37 -62.84
N GLY A 82 7.14 -14.72 -61.61
CA GLY A 82 8.10 -13.97 -60.79
C GLY A 82 9.43 -13.72 -61.47
N ALA A 83 10.00 -14.73 -62.14
CA ALA A 83 11.26 -14.60 -62.86
C ALA A 83 11.18 -13.57 -64.01
N TYR A 84 10.08 -13.54 -64.76
CA TYR A 84 9.85 -12.55 -65.83
C TYR A 84 9.65 -11.14 -65.27
N GLN A 85 9.06 -11.02 -64.09
CA GLN A 85 8.87 -9.73 -63.42
C GLN A 85 10.20 -9.12 -62.96
N THR A 86 11.14 -9.92 -62.44
CA THR A 86 12.49 -9.44 -62.09
C THR A 86 13.24 -8.99 -63.35
N VAL A 87 13.22 -9.80 -64.42
CA VAL A 87 13.87 -9.45 -65.70
C VAL A 87 13.26 -8.17 -66.30
N GLN A 88 11.94 -7.99 -66.21
CA GLN A 88 11.27 -6.79 -66.69
C GLN A 88 11.68 -5.53 -65.91
N GLN A 89 11.84 -5.64 -64.58
CA GLN A 89 12.31 -4.53 -63.73
C GLN A 89 13.75 -4.14 -64.09
N ASP A 90 14.62 -5.12 -64.32
CA ASP A 90 16.01 -4.88 -64.73
C ASP A 90 16.08 -4.20 -66.11
N ILE A 91 15.31 -4.69 -67.10
CA ILE A 91 15.22 -4.09 -68.44
C ILE A 91 14.68 -2.65 -68.36
N ARG A 92 13.65 -2.41 -67.54
CA ARG A 92 13.08 -1.08 -67.33
C ARG A 92 14.12 -0.11 -66.77
N GLN A 93 14.83 -0.50 -65.71
CA GLN A 93 15.90 0.34 -65.14
C GLN A 93 17.03 0.60 -66.15
N GLY A 94 17.34 -0.38 -67.01
CA GLY A 94 18.29 -0.23 -68.10
C GLY A 94 17.84 0.78 -69.15
N LEU A 95 16.56 0.72 -69.56
CA LEU A 95 15.95 1.66 -70.51
C LEU A 95 15.85 3.09 -69.96
N GLU A 96 15.51 3.26 -68.67
CA GLU A 96 15.47 4.57 -68.01
C GLU A 96 16.86 5.24 -67.91
N LYS A 97 17.94 4.45 -67.96
CA LYS A 97 19.33 4.92 -67.85
C LYS A 97 20.07 5.01 -69.19
N ALA A 98 19.44 4.64 -70.30
CA ALA A 98 20.08 4.59 -71.61
C ALA A 98 20.46 6.00 -72.08
N GLY A 99 21.76 6.22 -72.34
CA GLY A 99 22.31 7.52 -72.75
C GLY A 99 22.71 7.61 -74.22
N ASN A 100 22.66 6.49 -74.96
CA ASN A 100 23.02 6.42 -76.38
C ASN A 100 22.12 5.45 -77.16
N GLU A 101 22.16 5.53 -78.49
CA GLU A 101 21.33 4.74 -79.40
C GLU A 101 21.57 3.22 -79.26
N GLU A 102 22.80 2.80 -78.96
CA GLU A 102 23.17 1.39 -78.81
C GLU A 102 22.54 0.76 -77.55
N GLN A 103 22.60 1.46 -76.41
CA GLN A 103 21.95 1.04 -75.16
C GLN A 103 20.42 1.01 -75.28
N LEU A 104 19.85 1.96 -76.01
CA LEU A 104 18.41 1.99 -76.29
C LEU A 104 18.00 0.79 -77.17
N ARG A 105 18.79 0.47 -78.19
CA ARG A 105 18.59 -0.70 -79.05
C ARG A 105 18.66 -1.99 -78.25
N GLU A 106 19.68 -2.16 -77.41
CA GLU A 106 19.83 -3.35 -76.55
C GLU A 106 18.67 -3.50 -75.57
N GLY A 107 18.27 -2.42 -74.90
CA GLY A 107 17.15 -2.43 -73.97
C GLY A 107 15.80 -2.74 -74.65
N LEU A 108 15.56 -2.19 -75.85
CA LEU A 108 14.36 -2.49 -76.62
C LEU A 108 14.38 -3.93 -77.14
N THR A 109 15.54 -4.42 -77.60
CA THR A 109 15.70 -5.80 -78.06
C THR A 109 15.38 -6.79 -76.94
N ALA A 110 15.93 -6.55 -75.74
CA ALA A 110 15.64 -7.36 -74.56
C ALA A 110 14.15 -7.33 -74.18
N LEU A 111 13.49 -6.17 -74.32
CA LEU A 111 12.06 -6.04 -74.00
C LEU A 111 11.17 -6.78 -75.02
N PHE A 112 11.45 -6.68 -76.32
CA PHE A 112 10.74 -7.46 -77.34
C PHE A 112 10.96 -8.96 -77.15
N ASP A 113 12.20 -9.39 -76.92
CA ASP A 113 12.52 -10.80 -76.66
C ASP A 113 11.81 -11.35 -75.41
N LEU A 114 11.73 -10.56 -74.33
CA LEU A 114 10.97 -10.93 -73.15
C LEU A 114 9.49 -11.13 -73.48
N LEU A 115 8.87 -10.21 -74.22
CA LEU A 115 7.45 -10.27 -74.56
C LEU A 115 7.13 -11.42 -75.53
N TYR A 116 7.98 -11.65 -76.53
CA TYR A 116 7.87 -12.82 -77.41
C TYR A 116 8.06 -14.12 -76.63
N THR A 117 9.01 -14.19 -75.70
CA THR A 117 9.23 -15.36 -74.86
C THR A 117 7.99 -15.70 -74.02
N ILE A 118 7.37 -14.70 -73.39
CA ILE A 118 6.14 -14.89 -72.61
C ILE A 118 4.99 -15.36 -73.51
N ALA A 119 4.82 -14.74 -74.68
CA ALA A 119 3.79 -15.12 -75.64
C ALA A 119 3.99 -16.55 -76.16
N ILE A 120 5.20 -16.92 -76.56
CA ILE A 120 5.58 -18.27 -77.01
C ILE A 120 5.29 -19.30 -75.93
N LEU A 121 5.69 -19.01 -74.69
CA LEU A 121 5.38 -19.88 -73.55
C LEU A 121 3.87 -20.09 -73.42
N LEU A 122 3.08 -19.02 -73.37
CA LEU A 122 1.62 -19.12 -73.24
C LEU A 122 1.00 -19.89 -74.40
N GLY A 123 1.38 -19.56 -75.63
CA GLY A 123 0.91 -20.26 -76.83
C GLY A 123 1.25 -21.74 -76.78
N HIS A 124 2.44 -22.11 -76.28
CA HIS A 124 2.89 -23.50 -76.32
C HIS A 124 2.09 -24.32 -75.33
N GLN A 125 1.89 -23.77 -74.14
CA GLN A 125 1.11 -24.41 -73.09
C GLN A 125 -0.37 -24.52 -73.44
N LEU A 126 -0.96 -23.48 -74.04
CA LEU A 126 -2.33 -23.52 -74.53
C LEU A 126 -2.50 -24.57 -75.64
N GLN A 127 -1.53 -24.68 -76.55
CA GLN A 127 -1.55 -25.70 -77.59
C GLN A 127 -1.44 -27.11 -77.02
N LEU A 128 -0.54 -27.35 -76.05
CA LEU A 128 -0.42 -28.62 -75.34
C LEU A 128 -1.71 -28.99 -74.59
N ALA A 129 -2.31 -28.03 -73.90
CA ALA A 129 -3.59 -28.23 -73.20
C ALA A 129 -4.70 -28.60 -74.18
N ARG A 130 -4.74 -27.94 -75.35
CA ARG A 130 -5.69 -28.24 -76.43
C ARG A 130 -5.52 -29.64 -76.98
N THR A 131 -4.28 -30.09 -77.17
CA THR A 131 -3.98 -31.45 -77.67
C THR A 131 -4.28 -32.53 -76.63
N ALA A 132 -4.04 -32.25 -75.36
CA ALA A 132 -4.28 -33.20 -74.26
C ALA A 132 -5.78 -33.32 -73.91
N ASP A 133 -6.58 -32.28 -74.21
CA ASP A 133 -8.03 -32.29 -74.08
C ASP A 133 -8.73 -33.09 -75.20
N THR A 134 -8.62 -34.41 -75.13
CA THR A 134 -9.23 -35.35 -76.09
C THR A 134 -10.76 -35.30 -76.10
N ALA A 135 -11.38 -34.81 -75.03
CA ALA A 135 -12.83 -34.64 -74.91
C ALA A 135 -13.32 -33.29 -75.48
N ALA A 136 -12.41 -32.42 -75.93
CA ALA A 136 -12.69 -31.07 -76.42
C ALA A 136 -13.52 -30.20 -75.46
N ALA A 137 -13.39 -30.43 -74.14
CA ALA A 137 -14.16 -29.75 -73.11
C ALA A 137 -13.81 -28.26 -72.96
N PHE A 138 -12.57 -27.88 -73.29
CA PHE A 138 -12.02 -26.54 -73.05
C PHE A 138 -11.54 -25.84 -74.33
N TRP A 139 -11.71 -26.44 -75.50
CA TRP A 139 -11.22 -25.89 -76.77
C TRP A 139 -11.69 -24.45 -77.00
N ASN A 140 -12.96 -24.14 -76.73
CA ASN A 140 -13.48 -22.77 -76.91
C ASN A 140 -12.77 -21.74 -76.02
N TYR A 141 -12.49 -22.11 -74.76
CA TYR A 141 -11.78 -21.23 -73.84
C TYR A 141 -10.31 -21.07 -74.24
N ILE A 142 -9.65 -22.19 -74.59
CA ILE A 142 -8.25 -22.19 -75.03
C ILE A 142 -8.09 -21.37 -76.32
N ASP A 143 -8.98 -21.57 -77.30
CA ASP A 143 -8.96 -20.85 -78.57
C ASP A 143 -9.22 -19.35 -78.36
N GLN A 144 -10.14 -18.97 -77.46
CA GLN A 144 -10.38 -17.56 -77.11
C GLN A 144 -9.14 -16.90 -76.49
N VAL A 145 -8.46 -17.59 -75.56
CA VAL A 145 -7.24 -17.05 -74.96
C VAL A 145 -6.10 -17.01 -75.97
N MET A 146 -5.96 -18.05 -76.81
CA MET A 146 -4.98 -18.09 -77.89
C MET A 146 -5.16 -16.93 -78.86
N ASP A 147 -6.41 -16.61 -79.25
CA ASP A 147 -6.72 -15.49 -80.12
C ASP A 147 -6.31 -14.14 -79.50
N SER A 148 -6.43 -14.00 -78.17
CA SER A 148 -5.95 -12.81 -77.45
C SER A 148 -4.42 -12.70 -77.49
N VAL A 149 -3.70 -13.81 -77.29
CA VAL A 149 -2.23 -13.85 -77.36
C VAL A 149 -1.75 -13.59 -78.79
N GLU A 150 -2.41 -14.19 -79.79
CA GLU A 150 -2.17 -13.91 -81.22
C GLU A 150 -2.34 -12.41 -81.51
N LEU A 151 -3.39 -11.77 -81.00
CA LEU A 151 -3.61 -10.35 -81.20
C LEU A 151 -2.47 -9.50 -80.60
N ASP A 152 -2.02 -9.82 -79.39
CA ASP A 152 -0.88 -9.12 -78.76
C ASP A 152 0.43 -9.34 -79.54
N VAL A 153 0.68 -10.54 -80.08
CA VAL A 153 1.85 -10.82 -80.94
C VAL A 153 1.77 -10.04 -82.26
N TYR A 154 0.59 -9.92 -82.87
CA TYR A 154 0.37 -9.08 -84.05
C TYR A 154 0.69 -7.59 -83.77
N HIS A 155 0.31 -7.09 -82.58
CA HIS A 155 0.68 -5.74 -82.15
C HIS A 155 2.19 -5.60 -81.94
N LEU A 156 2.85 -6.57 -81.29
CA LEU A 156 4.30 -6.57 -81.09
C LEU A 156 5.06 -6.51 -82.42
N LEU A 157 4.72 -7.37 -83.38
CA LEU A 157 5.36 -7.40 -84.70
C LEU A 157 5.16 -6.09 -85.48
N SER A 158 3.99 -5.47 -85.35
CA SER A 158 3.69 -4.18 -85.95
C SER A 158 4.49 -3.05 -85.29
N TYR A 159 4.56 -3.03 -83.95
CA TYR A 159 5.33 -2.05 -83.19
C TYR A 159 6.83 -2.20 -83.38
N GLU A 160 7.33 -3.42 -83.54
CA GLU A 160 8.72 -3.67 -83.87
C GLU A 160 9.08 -3.06 -85.22
N THR A 161 8.22 -3.25 -86.23
CA THR A 161 8.40 -2.65 -87.56
C THR A 161 8.43 -1.12 -87.49
N GLN A 162 7.61 -0.50 -86.63
CA GLN A 162 7.62 0.94 -86.39
C GLN A 162 8.85 1.40 -85.59
N ALA A 163 9.28 0.64 -84.59
CA ALA A 163 10.46 0.91 -83.78
C ALA A 163 11.74 0.85 -84.63
N LEU A 164 11.81 -0.07 -85.60
CA LEU A 164 12.92 -0.19 -86.54
C LEU A 164 13.13 1.06 -87.40
N ALA A 165 12.09 1.87 -87.63
CA ALA A 165 12.21 3.15 -88.34
C ALA A 165 13.02 4.20 -87.56
N LEU A 166 13.28 3.97 -86.26
CA LEU A 166 14.08 4.84 -85.39
C LEU A 166 15.58 4.52 -85.43
N PHE A 167 16.00 3.44 -86.12
CA PHE A 167 17.37 2.94 -86.17
C PHE A 167 17.90 2.81 -87.61
N GLN A 168 19.21 2.60 -87.77
CA GLN A 168 19.81 2.44 -89.10
C GLN A 168 19.28 1.20 -89.85
N PRO A 169 19.18 1.25 -91.21
CA PRO A 169 18.74 0.12 -92.01
C PRO A 169 19.60 -1.13 -91.79
N GLY A 170 18.96 -2.27 -91.49
CA GLY A 170 19.63 -3.55 -91.20
C GLY A 170 19.69 -3.92 -89.71
N THR A 171 19.15 -3.09 -88.83
CA THR A 171 19.00 -3.38 -87.39
C THR A 171 17.88 -4.40 -87.15
N THR A 172 18.04 -5.29 -86.16
CA THR A 172 16.98 -6.19 -85.65
C THR A 172 16.72 -5.88 -84.19
N LEU A 173 15.45 -5.95 -83.75
CA LEU A 173 15.03 -5.67 -82.38
C LEU A 173 14.44 -6.91 -81.67
N HIS A 174 14.70 -8.11 -82.20
CA HIS A 174 14.50 -9.37 -81.50
C HIS A 174 15.57 -10.38 -81.91
N THR A 175 15.79 -11.35 -81.03
CA THR A 175 16.53 -12.59 -81.28
C THR A 175 15.62 -13.82 -81.21
N VAL A 176 14.46 -13.69 -80.55
CA VAL A 176 13.43 -14.72 -80.42
C VAL A 176 12.41 -14.57 -81.54
N ASP A 177 12.37 -15.52 -82.48
CA ASP A 177 11.44 -15.50 -83.61
C ASP A 177 10.05 -16.08 -83.22
N PRO A 178 8.98 -15.27 -83.15
CA PRO A 178 7.64 -15.75 -82.82
C PRO A 178 6.93 -16.42 -84.01
N SER A 179 7.45 -16.30 -85.25
CA SER A 179 6.73 -16.67 -86.47
C SER A 179 6.46 -18.16 -86.60
N GLY A 180 7.33 -19.01 -86.03
CA GLY A 180 7.14 -20.46 -86.03
C GLY A 180 5.88 -20.92 -85.29
N GLN A 181 5.48 -20.18 -84.26
CA GLN A 181 4.31 -20.49 -83.44
C GLN A 181 3.09 -19.63 -83.79
N PHE A 182 3.33 -18.36 -84.15
CA PHE A 182 2.31 -17.36 -84.43
C PHE A 182 2.33 -16.96 -85.92
N ALA A 183 2.33 -17.95 -86.81
CA ALA A 183 2.42 -17.74 -88.26
C ALA A 183 1.26 -16.88 -88.80
N ARG A 184 0.08 -16.97 -88.18
CA ARG A 184 -1.10 -16.16 -88.54
C ARG A 184 -0.85 -14.68 -88.26
N SER A 185 -0.34 -14.35 -87.08
CA SER A 185 0.00 -12.98 -86.71
C SER A 185 1.17 -12.41 -87.52
N ALA A 186 2.18 -13.22 -87.83
CA ALA A 186 3.28 -12.81 -88.71
C ALA A 186 2.79 -12.44 -90.12
N GLN A 187 1.95 -13.29 -90.73
CA GLN A 187 1.34 -13.00 -92.03
C GLN A 187 0.45 -11.76 -91.98
N ARG A 188 -0.35 -11.60 -90.92
CA ARG A 188 -1.25 -10.46 -90.74
C ARG A 188 -0.48 -9.15 -90.58
N ALA A 189 0.60 -9.12 -89.79
CA ALA A 189 1.43 -7.94 -89.60
C ALA A 189 2.12 -7.50 -90.90
N ALA A 190 2.56 -8.45 -91.73
CA ALA A 190 3.18 -8.15 -93.02
C ALA A 190 2.19 -7.57 -94.05
N GLN A 191 0.92 -8.01 -94.04
CA GLN A 191 -0.09 -7.57 -95.00
C GLN A 191 -0.84 -6.31 -94.55
N TYR A 192 -1.10 -6.17 -93.26
CA TYR A 192 -1.90 -5.08 -92.67
C TYR A 192 -1.25 -4.61 -91.36
N PRO A 193 -0.26 -3.69 -91.43
CA PRO A 193 0.38 -3.13 -90.24
C PRO A 193 -0.65 -2.46 -89.32
N HIS A 194 -0.53 -2.67 -88.01
CA HIS A 194 -1.47 -2.10 -87.04
C HIS A 194 -1.46 -0.55 -87.08
N PRO A 195 -2.62 0.13 -87.14
CA PRO A 195 -2.70 1.59 -87.30
C PRO A 195 -2.30 2.41 -86.05
N GLY A 196 -2.14 1.79 -84.87
CA GLY A 196 -1.70 2.47 -83.67
C GLY A 196 -0.22 2.90 -83.74
N THR A 197 0.09 4.10 -83.28
CA THR A 197 1.46 4.63 -83.22
C THR A 197 2.24 4.00 -82.07
N PHE A 198 3.48 3.57 -82.32
CA PHE A 198 4.41 3.12 -81.30
C PHE A 198 4.90 4.29 -80.44
N LEU A 199 4.60 4.27 -79.13
CA LEU A 199 4.97 5.30 -78.15
C LEU A 199 6.17 4.88 -77.29
N GLY A 200 6.99 3.95 -77.76
CA GLY A 200 8.15 3.45 -77.02
C GLY A 200 7.76 2.47 -75.91
N TYR A 201 8.37 2.64 -74.73
CA TYR A 201 8.19 1.73 -73.59
C TYR A 201 6.72 1.60 -73.16
N GLU A 202 5.90 2.65 -73.27
CA GLU A 202 4.49 2.61 -72.86
C GLU A 202 3.69 1.57 -73.65
N SER A 203 3.83 1.55 -75.00
CA SER A 203 3.14 0.58 -75.86
C SER A 203 3.54 -0.86 -75.55
N LEU A 204 4.80 -1.11 -75.21
CA LEU A 204 5.30 -2.44 -74.85
C LEU A 204 4.90 -2.83 -73.43
N ASN A 205 4.85 -1.88 -72.50
CA ASN A 205 4.42 -2.10 -71.13
C ASN A 205 2.92 -2.40 -71.04
N GLU A 206 2.10 -1.84 -71.92
CA GLU A 206 0.70 -2.24 -72.05
C GLU A 206 0.55 -3.70 -72.48
N ILE A 207 1.31 -4.13 -73.50
CA ILE A 207 1.32 -5.53 -73.94
C ILE A 207 1.86 -6.44 -72.83
N TYR A 208 2.92 -6.05 -72.13
CA TYR A 208 3.43 -6.75 -70.95
C TYR A 208 2.33 -6.97 -69.90
N ASN A 209 1.58 -5.92 -69.58
CA ASN A 209 0.50 -6.01 -68.59
C ASN A 209 -0.63 -6.94 -69.05
N ARG A 210 -0.99 -6.93 -70.34
CA ARG A 210 -2.00 -7.84 -70.90
C ARG A 210 -1.52 -9.29 -70.94
N LEU A 211 -0.28 -9.54 -71.36
CA LEU A 211 0.32 -10.88 -71.33
C LEU A 211 0.44 -11.40 -69.89
N ARG A 212 0.82 -10.55 -68.93
CA ARG A 212 0.84 -10.89 -67.50
C ARG A 212 -0.55 -11.22 -66.97
N ALA A 213 -1.56 -10.42 -67.29
CA ALA A 213 -2.94 -10.69 -66.90
C ALA A 213 -3.44 -12.01 -67.49
N THR A 214 -3.15 -12.26 -68.77
CA THR A 214 -3.48 -13.51 -69.48
C THR A 214 -2.77 -14.70 -68.85
N PHE A 215 -1.50 -14.56 -68.46
CA PHE A 215 -0.74 -15.59 -67.76
C PHE A 215 -1.40 -15.98 -66.43
N TYR A 216 -1.77 -15.00 -65.59
CA TYR A 216 -2.47 -15.29 -64.35
C TYR A 216 -3.89 -15.83 -64.57
N GLN A 217 -4.56 -15.40 -65.64
CA GLN A 217 -5.86 -15.96 -66.03
C GLN A 217 -5.73 -17.44 -66.39
N VAL A 218 -4.73 -17.81 -67.19
CA VAL A 218 -4.49 -19.20 -67.62
C VAL A 218 -4.08 -20.10 -66.45
N THR A 219 -3.15 -19.65 -65.61
CA THR A 219 -2.71 -20.42 -64.41
C THR A 219 -3.83 -20.57 -63.37
N SER A 220 -4.67 -19.55 -63.17
CA SER A 220 -5.82 -19.62 -62.27
C SER A 220 -6.95 -20.50 -62.83
N ALA A 221 -7.20 -20.46 -64.14
CA ALA A 221 -8.15 -21.34 -64.81
C ALA A 221 -7.72 -22.81 -64.72
N ALA A 222 -6.43 -23.09 -64.93
CA ALA A 222 -5.88 -24.44 -64.74
C ALA A 222 -6.03 -24.92 -63.29
N ASN A 223 -5.71 -24.09 -62.29
CA ASN A 223 -5.92 -24.41 -60.87
C ASN A 223 -7.40 -24.68 -60.53
N ARG A 224 -8.32 -23.88 -61.07
CA ARG A 224 -9.76 -24.10 -60.88
C ARG A 224 -10.19 -25.42 -61.50
N GLN A 225 -9.69 -25.75 -62.69
CA GLN A 225 -10.06 -26.96 -63.39
C GLN A 225 -9.52 -28.22 -62.72
N LEU A 226 -8.29 -28.17 -62.18
CA LEU A 226 -7.72 -29.26 -61.37
C LEU A 226 -8.58 -29.58 -60.15
N LYS A 227 -9.21 -28.57 -59.51
CA LYS A 227 -10.14 -28.79 -58.39
C LYS A 227 -11.46 -29.43 -58.83
N LEU A 228 -11.93 -29.13 -60.03
CA LEU A 228 -13.18 -29.68 -60.58
C LEU A 228 -13.00 -31.13 -61.11
N LEU A 229 -11.77 -31.52 -61.43
CA LEU A 229 -11.41 -32.86 -61.90
C LEU A 229 -11.28 -33.91 -60.77
N GLU A 230 -11.47 -33.54 -59.50
CA GLU A 230 -11.55 -34.48 -58.37
C GLU A 230 -13.02 -34.57 -57.91
N PRO A 231 -13.81 -35.58 -58.34
CA PRO A 231 -13.76 -36.91 -57.70
C PRO A 231 -14.36 -38.10 -58.50
N GLU A 232 -14.13 -38.27 -59.81
CA GLU A 232 -14.51 -39.52 -60.53
C GLU A 232 -13.26 -40.23 -61.10
N HIS A 233 -12.95 -41.39 -60.52
CA HIS A 233 -11.74 -42.18 -60.74
C HIS A 233 -11.69 -42.84 -62.13
N GLN A 234 -11.51 -42.07 -63.20
CA GLN A 234 -11.13 -42.59 -64.51
C GLN A 234 -9.76 -42.04 -64.92
N HIS A 235 -8.72 -42.53 -64.27
CA HIS A 235 -7.38 -42.41 -64.82
C HIS A 235 -7.13 -43.57 -65.77
N HIS A 236 -6.42 -43.31 -66.87
CA HIS A 236 -5.82 -44.44 -67.59
C HIS A 236 -4.93 -45.23 -66.62
N PRO A 237 -4.92 -46.58 -66.67
CA PRO A 237 -4.24 -47.41 -65.66
C PRO A 237 -2.77 -47.04 -65.42
N HIS A 238 -2.09 -46.56 -66.47
CA HIS A 238 -0.69 -46.13 -66.38
C HIS A 238 -0.51 -44.81 -65.59
N ILE A 239 -1.42 -43.82 -65.75
CA ILE A 239 -1.42 -42.59 -64.94
C ILE A 239 -1.85 -42.89 -63.51
N GLY A 240 -2.84 -43.77 -63.32
CA GLY A 240 -3.25 -44.23 -62.00
C GLY A 240 -2.11 -44.88 -61.22
N LEU A 241 -1.29 -45.71 -61.88
CA LEU A 241 -0.10 -46.31 -61.28
C LEU A 241 0.96 -45.25 -60.91
N LEU A 242 1.17 -44.25 -61.76
CA LEU A 242 2.12 -43.16 -61.48
C LEU A 242 1.68 -42.30 -60.29
N LEU A 243 0.41 -41.92 -60.22
CA LEU A 243 -0.13 -41.17 -59.10
C LEU A 243 -0.07 -41.98 -57.79
N ALA A 244 -0.35 -43.29 -57.86
CA ALA A 244 -0.18 -44.19 -56.72
C ALA A 244 1.29 -44.26 -56.25
N PHE A 245 2.26 -44.28 -57.17
CA PHE A 245 3.68 -44.19 -56.82
C PHE A 245 4.01 -42.88 -56.11
N LEU A 246 3.54 -41.73 -56.61
CA LEU A 246 3.76 -40.42 -55.97
C LEU A 246 3.12 -40.36 -54.57
N GLU A 247 1.96 -41.00 -54.38
CA GLU A 247 1.32 -41.10 -53.06
C GLU A 247 2.14 -41.95 -52.09
N LEU A 248 2.64 -43.11 -52.54
CA LEU A 248 3.53 -43.96 -51.74
C LEU A 248 4.86 -43.27 -51.43
N TYR A 249 5.39 -42.47 -52.35
CA TYR A 249 6.62 -41.71 -52.17
C TYR A 249 6.54 -40.71 -51.00
N LYS A 250 5.33 -40.22 -50.65
CA LYS A 250 5.14 -39.38 -49.45
C LYS A 250 5.62 -40.06 -48.17
N GLN A 251 5.52 -41.39 -48.06
CA GLN A 251 6.04 -42.12 -46.89
C GLN A 251 7.56 -41.99 -46.79
N LEU A 252 8.27 -42.08 -47.92
CA LEU A 252 9.71 -41.87 -47.97
C LEU A 252 10.08 -40.42 -47.65
N GLN A 253 9.34 -39.45 -48.20
CA GLN A 253 9.53 -38.03 -47.84
C GLN A 253 9.37 -37.79 -46.35
N GLN A 254 8.35 -38.35 -45.71
CA GLN A 254 8.15 -38.23 -44.27
C GLN A 254 9.32 -38.83 -43.48
N GLN A 255 9.82 -40.00 -43.88
CA GLN A 255 10.97 -40.64 -43.22
C GLN A 255 12.26 -39.82 -43.36
N ILE A 256 12.53 -39.30 -44.57
CA ILE A 256 13.69 -38.45 -44.84
C ILE A 256 13.59 -37.13 -44.07
N ASN A 257 12.43 -36.48 -44.08
CA ASN A 257 12.21 -35.23 -43.36
C ASN A 257 12.25 -35.42 -41.84
N GLY A 258 12.06 -36.63 -41.32
CA GLY A 258 12.31 -36.96 -39.91
C GLY A 258 13.80 -37.11 -39.55
N LEU A 259 14.73 -37.02 -40.51
CA LEU A 259 16.17 -37.15 -40.23
C LEU A 259 16.71 -35.99 -39.40
N THR A 260 16.25 -34.75 -39.63
CA THR A 260 16.69 -33.57 -38.89
C THR A 260 16.39 -33.71 -37.40
N ALA A 261 15.19 -34.16 -37.05
CA ALA A 261 14.78 -34.46 -35.68
C ALA A 261 15.66 -35.54 -35.03
N ARG A 262 15.83 -36.68 -35.73
CA ARG A 262 16.65 -37.81 -35.24
C ARG A 262 18.12 -37.41 -35.05
N HIS A 263 18.67 -36.62 -35.97
CA HIS A 263 20.04 -36.14 -35.88
C HIS A 263 20.23 -35.19 -34.69
N LEU A 264 19.30 -34.24 -34.51
CA LEU A 264 19.34 -33.31 -33.38
C LEU A 264 19.25 -34.05 -32.04
N GLU A 265 18.31 -35.00 -31.92
CA GLU A 265 18.14 -35.84 -30.74
C GLU A 265 19.37 -36.71 -30.47
N TYR A 266 19.94 -37.35 -31.49
CA TYR A 266 21.18 -38.13 -31.37
C TYR A 266 22.36 -37.24 -30.90
N TYR A 267 22.51 -36.06 -31.48
CA TYR A 267 23.59 -35.15 -31.12
C TYR A 267 23.48 -34.68 -29.66
N TYR A 268 22.29 -34.26 -29.22
CA TYR A 268 22.10 -33.75 -27.86
C TYR A 268 22.14 -34.85 -26.78
N THR A 269 21.50 -35.99 -27.03
CA THR A 269 21.36 -37.06 -26.02
C THR A 269 22.52 -38.04 -26.02
N THR A 270 23.08 -38.37 -27.19
CA THR A 270 24.09 -39.43 -27.33
C THR A 270 25.50 -38.87 -27.46
N VAL A 271 25.71 -37.85 -28.29
CA VAL A 271 27.05 -37.25 -28.49
C VAL A 271 27.42 -36.31 -27.34
N LEU A 272 26.54 -35.37 -27.00
CA LEU A 272 26.75 -34.43 -25.89
C LEU A 272 26.40 -35.03 -24.53
N GLY A 273 25.52 -36.04 -24.49
CA GLY A 273 25.15 -36.73 -23.25
C GLY A 273 24.32 -35.89 -22.28
N ILE A 274 23.62 -34.84 -22.74
CA ILE A 274 22.86 -33.94 -21.86
C ILE A 274 21.48 -34.56 -21.59
N PRO A 275 21.15 -34.91 -20.32
CA PRO A 275 19.86 -35.51 -20.01
C PRO A 275 18.73 -34.48 -19.99
N PHE A 276 17.49 -34.96 -20.11
CA PHE A 276 16.28 -34.20 -19.81
C PHE A 276 16.20 -33.87 -18.32
N LYS A 277 15.62 -32.71 -17.98
CA LYS A 277 15.29 -32.40 -16.58
C LYS A 277 14.03 -33.17 -16.17
N ASN A 278 14.11 -33.87 -15.03
CA ASN A 278 12.96 -34.52 -14.40
C ASN A 278 12.02 -33.48 -13.80
N ALA A 279 10.77 -33.87 -13.53
CA ALA A 279 9.85 -33.00 -12.82
C ALA A 279 10.29 -32.77 -11.37
N GLU A 280 10.04 -31.57 -10.85
CA GLU A 280 10.25 -31.22 -9.45
C GLU A 280 8.90 -31.19 -8.72
N PRO A 281 8.75 -31.92 -7.59
CA PRO A 281 7.49 -31.98 -6.88
C PRO A 281 7.17 -30.64 -6.20
N ASP A 282 5.92 -30.19 -6.34
CA ASP A 282 5.39 -29.03 -5.62
C ASP A 282 5.27 -29.29 -4.11
N VAL A 283 5.28 -28.18 -3.38
CA VAL A 283 5.03 -28.12 -1.93
C VAL A 283 3.82 -27.25 -1.64
N VAL A 284 3.13 -27.53 -0.53
CA VAL A 284 1.96 -26.76 -0.12
C VAL A 284 1.84 -26.69 1.39
N HIS A 285 1.33 -25.56 1.88
CA HIS A 285 1.02 -25.38 3.29
C HIS A 285 -0.31 -26.05 3.65
N VAL A 286 -0.33 -26.78 4.77
CA VAL A 286 -1.52 -27.39 5.34
C VAL A 286 -1.72 -26.90 6.77
N LEU A 287 -2.97 -26.73 7.17
CA LEU A 287 -3.38 -26.31 8.50
C LEU A 287 -4.14 -27.45 9.17
N ILE A 288 -3.72 -27.82 10.39
CA ILE A 288 -4.34 -28.90 11.15
C ILE A 288 -5.25 -28.31 12.23
N VAL A 289 -6.54 -28.59 12.15
CA VAL A 289 -7.52 -28.21 13.16
C VAL A 289 -7.72 -29.39 14.12
N PRO A 290 -7.33 -29.28 15.40
CA PRO A 290 -7.57 -30.34 16.37
C PRO A 290 -9.02 -30.32 16.87
N MET A 291 -9.52 -31.48 17.32
CA MET A 291 -10.81 -31.57 18.00
C MET A 291 -10.80 -30.76 19.30
N PRO A 292 -11.93 -30.14 19.70
CA PRO A 292 -12.03 -29.44 20.97
C PRO A 292 -11.62 -30.34 22.15
N ASN A 293 -10.72 -29.86 23.01
CA ASN A 293 -10.21 -30.56 24.19
C ASN A 293 -9.37 -31.82 23.91
N ALA A 294 -8.97 -32.08 22.66
CA ALA A 294 -7.99 -33.13 22.38
C ALA A 294 -6.63 -32.80 23.02
N PRO A 295 -5.86 -33.80 23.48
CA PRO A 295 -4.51 -33.57 23.98
C PRO A 295 -3.63 -33.01 22.86
N ASN A 296 -2.64 -32.20 23.24
CA ASN A 296 -1.62 -31.76 22.28
C ASN A 296 -0.87 -32.99 21.78
N GLN A 297 -0.66 -33.07 20.48
CA GLN A 297 -0.01 -34.23 19.86
C GLN A 297 0.90 -33.77 18.73
N VAL A 298 1.83 -34.63 18.34
CA VAL A 298 2.76 -34.34 17.25
C VAL A 298 2.41 -35.24 16.08
N LEU A 299 2.10 -34.64 14.93
CA LEU A 299 1.94 -35.36 13.69
C LEU A 299 3.33 -35.74 13.16
N PRO A 300 3.64 -37.03 12.96
CA PRO A 300 4.97 -37.46 12.57
C PRO A 300 5.30 -37.06 11.14
N GLU A 301 6.58 -36.80 10.88
CA GLU A 301 7.11 -36.67 9.53
C GLU A 301 6.73 -37.88 8.66
N ASN A 302 6.63 -37.68 7.35
CA ASN A 302 6.20 -38.69 6.38
C ASN A 302 4.71 -39.06 6.43
N THR A 303 3.89 -38.36 7.22
CA THR A 303 2.43 -38.51 7.16
C THR A 303 1.89 -38.13 5.77
N LEU A 304 0.95 -38.92 5.24
CA LEU A 304 0.43 -38.78 3.88
C LEU A 304 -0.93 -38.08 3.84
N PHE A 305 -1.10 -37.20 2.87
CA PHE A 305 -2.26 -36.35 2.61
C PHE A 305 -2.75 -36.59 1.17
N PRO A 306 -3.91 -37.21 0.97
CA PRO A 306 -4.47 -37.40 -0.36
C PRO A 306 -5.10 -36.10 -0.89
N ALA A 307 -4.80 -35.78 -2.16
CA ALA A 307 -5.38 -34.66 -2.89
C ALA A 307 -6.09 -35.17 -4.15
N GLU A 308 -7.35 -34.78 -4.33
CA GLU A 308 -8.14 -35.13 -5.52
C GLU A 308 -8.01 -34.02 -6.58
N LEU A 309 -7.18 -34.23 -7.59
CA LEU A 309 -6.96 -33.28 -8.69
C LEU A 309 -7.97 -33.44 -9.83
N VAL A 310 -8.36 -34.69 -10.14
CA VAL A 310 -9.28 -35.01 -11.23
C VAL A 310 -10.31 -35.99 -10.70
N LYS A 311 -11.59 -35.61 -10.78
CA LYS A 311 -12.71 -36.43 -10.34
C LYS A 311 -12.65 -37.82 -11.00
N GLY A 312 -12.60 -38.87 -10.18
CA GLY A 312 -12.56 -40.26 -10.64
C GLY A 312 -11.16 -40.85 -10.95
N LYS A 313 -10.08 -40.07 -10.80
CA LYS A 313 -8.70 -40.61 -10.83
C LYS A 313 -8.18 -40.87 -9.41
N PRO A 314 -7.21 -41.78 -9.21
CA PRO A 314 -6.61 -41.99 -7.89
C PRO A 314 -6.01 -40.69 -7.34
N PRO A 315 -6.12 -40.43 -6.02
CA PRO A 315 -5.64 -39.20 -5.42
C PRO A 315 -4.12 -39.13 -5.49
N VAL A 316 -3.59 -37.93 -5.71
CA VAL A 316 -2.15 -37.67 -5.59
C VAL A 316 -1.81 -37.53 -4.12
N LEU A 317 -0.73 -38.20 -3.70
CA LEU A 317 -0.28 -38.18 -2.32
C LEU A 317 0.75 -37.08 -2.09
N PHE A 318 0.54 -36.33 -1.00
CA PHE A 318 1.49 -35.39 -0.45
C PHE A 318 2.02 -35.90 0.88
N ARG A 319 3.32 -35.76 1.11
CA ARG A 319 4.03 -36.21 2.29
C ARG A 319 4.46 -35.02 3.13
N LEU A 320 4.22 -35.11 4.44
CA LEU A 320 4.72 -34.14 5.40
C LEU A 320 6.24 -34.13 5.51
N LEU A 321 6.85 -32.96 5.33
CA LEU A 321 8.32 -32.79 5.35
C LEU A 321 8.90 -32.73 6.76
N PHE A 322 8.16 -32.18 7.72
CA PHE A 322 8.61 -32.02 9.10
C PHE A 322 7.46 -32.30 10.07
N LYS A 323 7.77 -32.85 11.24
CA LYS A 323 6.76 -33.09 12.29
C LYS A 323 6.00 -31.81 12.65
N ILE A 324 4.67 -31.87 12.79
CA ILE A 324 3.84 -30.72 13.18
C ILE A 324 3.42 -30.88 14.65
N PRO A 325 3.73 -29.93 15.55
CA PRO A 325 3.11 -29.86 16.86
C PRO A 325 1.68 -29.33 16.74
N VAL A 326 0.70 -30.17 17.02
CA VAL A 326 -0.73 -29.81 16.97
C VAL A 326 -1.18 -29.40 18.37
N SER A 327 -1.46 -28.11 18.53
CA SER A 327 -1.81 -27.47 19.79
C SER A 327 -3.30 -27.08 19.86
N GLN A 328 -3.87 -27.09 21.08
CA GLN A 328 -5.18 -26.48 21.38
C GLN A 328 -5.13 -24.94 21.47
N THR A 329 -3.95 -24.33 21.36
CA THR A 329 -3.75 -22.87 21.37
C THR A 329 -4.56 -22.22 20.26
N ARG A 330 -5.15 -21.06 20.56
CA ARG A 330 -5.92 -20.27 19.60
C ARG A 330 -5.36 -18.88 19.47
N LEU A 331 -5.27 -18.41 18.23
CA LEU A 331 -5.05 -17.00 17.91
C LEU A 331 -6.37 -16.26 18.12
N VAL A 332 -6.42 -15.33 19.07
CA VAL A 332 -7.66 -14.65 19.47
C VAL A 332 -7.62 -13.14 19.28
N ALA A 333 -6.43 -12.55 19.19
CA ALA A 333 -6.30 -11.12 18.92
C ALA A 333 -5.05 -10.81 18.10
N LEU A 334 -5.19 -9.85 17.18
CA LEU A 334 -4.10 -9.22 16.46
C LEU A 334 -4.22 -7.71 16.63
N ARG A 335 -3.11 -7.06 16.98
CA ARG A 335 -3.03 -5.62 17.22
C ARG A 335 -1.79 -5.06 16.56
N THR A 336 -1.89 -3.89 15.98
CA THR A 336 -0.76 -3.19 15.37
C THR A 336 -0.58 -1.84 16.04
N VAL A 337 0.67 -1.46 16.35
CA VAL A 337 1.03 -0.13 16.84
C VAL A 337 2.22 0.37 16.02
N PHE A 338 2.03 1.52 15.39
CA PHE A 338 3.02 2.17 14.55
C PHE A 338 3.29 3.59 15.06
N VAL A 339 4.57 3.94 15.15
CA VAL A 339 5.05 5.28 15.48
C VAL A 339 5.38 5.96 14.15
N GLY A 340 4.51 6.87 13.73
CA GLY A 340 4.71 7.71 12.56
C GLY A 340 5.71 8.82 12.84
N HIS A 341 6.56 9.08 11.87
CA HIS A 341 7.61 10.10 11.91
C HIS A 341 7.46 10.96 10.67
N HIS A 342 6.58 11.94 10.76
CA HIS A 342 6.29 12.84 9.64
C HIS A 342 7.24 14.04 9.67
N LYS A 343 8.03 14.21 8.60
CA LYS A 343 8.90 15.38 8.45
C LYS A 343 8.05 16.61 8.14
N GLN A 344 7.80 17.43 9.16
CA GLN A 344 6.93 18.59 9.06
C GLN A 344 7.65 19.82 8.49
N ILE A 345 8.91 20.04 8.87
CA ILE A 345 9.72 21.19 8.43
C ILE A 345 11.14 20.73 8.13
N ARG A 346 11.62 20.96 6.91
CA ARG A 346 13.00 20.64 6.52
C ARG A 346 13.96 21.74 6.95
N ALA A 347 15.13 21.35 7.43
CA ALA A 347 16.23 22.27 7.71
C ALA A 347 16.71 22.97 6.42
N ARG A 348 17.08 24.24 6.52
CA ARG A 348 17.62 25.01 5.38
C ARG A 348 19.14 24.89 5.23
N ASP A 349 19.81 24.41 6.26
CA ASP A 349 21.27 24.33 6.39
C ASP A 349 21.63 23.07 7.19
N ASP A 350 22.80 22.47 6.93
CA ASP A 350 23.27 21.21 7.53
C ASP A 350 23.51 21.32 9.04
N ALA A 351 23.64 22.55 9.56
CA ALA A 351 23.75 22.82 11.00
C ALA A 351 22.42 22.63 11.77
N GLN A 352 21.29 22.51 11.07
CA GLN A 352 19.95 22.36 11.65
C GLN A 352 19.41 20.95 11.39
N GLN A 353 18.56 20.45 12.29
CA GLN A 353 17.92 19.15 12.11
C GLN A 353 16.49 19.34 11.59
N ASP A 354 16.07 18.48 10.66
CA ASP A 354 14.67 18.39 10.22
C ASP A 354 13.73 18.27 11.43
N MET A 355 12.60 18.98 11.39
CA MET A 355 11.54 18.85 12.38
C MET A 355 10.66 17.65 12.05
N VAL A 356 10.70 16.65 12.92
CA VAL A 356 9.93 15.41 12.79
C VAL A 356 8.80 15.42 13.82
N GLU A 357 7.57 15.48 13.33
CA GLU A 357 6.38 15.27 14.14
C GLU A 357 6.19 13.77 14.37
N THR A 358 6.02 13.37 15.63
CA THR A 358 5.82 11.98 16.03
C THR A 358 4.40 11.75 16.53
N GLN A 359 3.70 10.84 15.87
CA GLN A 359 2.33 10.44 16.22
C GLN A 359 2.20 8.93 16.25
N LEU A 360 1.29 8.40 17.07
CA LEU A 360 1.04 6.96 17.14
C LEU A 360 -0.27 6.59 16.47
N TYR A 361 -0.19 5.53 15.68
CA TYR A 361 -1.32 4.90 15.04
C TYR A 361 -1.49 3.49 15.56
N MET A 362 -2.75 3.04 15.66
CA MET A 362 -3.08 1.71 16.15
C MET A 362 -4.16 1.07 15.29
N LYS A 363 -4.15 -0.26 15.22
CA LYS A 363 -5.26 -1.00 14.60
C LYS A 363 -5.55 -2.30 15.34
N LYS A 364 -6.85 -2.59 15.49
CA LYS A 364 -7.36 -3.90 15.90
C LYS A 364 -7.60 -4.72 14.64
N GLN A 365 -6.69 -5.63 14.32
CA GLN A 365 -6.80 -6.44 13.10
C GLN A 365 -7.87 -7.52 13.27
N THR A 366 -8.61 -7.78 12.19
CA THR A 366 -9.58 -8.87 12.15
C THR A 366 -8.84 -10.17 11.90
N ILE A 367 -9.20 -11.25 12.62
CA ILE A 367 -8.64 -12.58 12.39
C ILE A 367 -9.60 -13.35 11.47
N PRO A 368 -9.27 -13.50 10.17
CA PRO A 368 -10.12 -14.25 9.26
C PRO A 368 -10.13 -15.73 9.66
N THR A 369 -11.32 -16.34 9.64
CA THR A 369 -11.46 -17.78 9.83
C THR A 369 -11.15 -18.52 8.54
N ALA A 370 -10.92 -19.84 8.61
CA ALA A 370 -10.72 -20.66 7.40
C ALA A 370 -11.88 -20.53 6.38
N ALA A 371 -13.10 -20.22 6.85
CA ALA A 371 -14.27 -20.00 6.00
C ALA A 371 -14.15 -18.76 5.10
N ALA A 372 -13.37 -17.75 5.50
CA ALA A 372 -13.15 -16.53 4.71
C ALA A 372 -12.31 -16.76 3.45
N TYR A 373 -11.66 -17.92 3.32
CA TYR A 373 -10.84 -18.29 2.17
C TYR A 373 -11.51 -19.35 1.27
N LEU A 374 -12.81 -19.60 1.47
CA LEU A 374 -13.60 -20.46 0.61
C LEU A 374 -13.98 -19.71 -0.68
N PRO A 375 -14.22 -20.41 -1.82
CA PRO A 375 -14.44 -19.77 -3.13
C PRO A 375 -15.62 -18.78 -3.18
N ASP A 376 -16.65 -18.98 -2.35
CA ASP A 376 -17.85 -18.13 -2.32
C ASP A 376 -17.72 -16.93 -1.34
N ALA A 377 -16.60 -16.81 -0.63
CA ALA A 377 -16.36 -15.71 0.31
C ALA A 377 -15.80 -14.47 -0.40
N PRO A 378 -16.10 -13.25 0.09
CA PRO A 378 -15.45 -12.03 -0.42
C PRO A 378 -13.92 -12.11 -0.23
N PRO A 379 -13.13 -11.55 -1.16
CA PRO A 379 -11.68 -11.62 -1.09
C PRO A 379 -11.16 -10.98 0.20
N VAL A 380 -10.29 -11.70 0.90
CA VAL A 380 -9.65 -11.22 2.13
C VAL A 380 -8.66 -10.11 1.79
N GLN A 381 -8.94 -8.91 2.28
CA GLN A 381 -8.04 -7.76 2.14
C GLN A 381 -6.78 -7.95 3.01
N SER A 382 -5.61 -7.74 2.42
CA SER A 382 -4.34 -7.74 3.16
C SER A 382 -4.11 -6.44 3.91
N TRP A 383 -3.27 -6.49 4.95
CA TRP A 383 -2.98 -5.35 5.82
C TRP A 383 -1.48 -5.27 6.18
N PRO A 384 -0.92 -4.09 6.46
CA PRO A 384 0.51 -3.93 6.74
C PRO A 384 0.90 -4.59 8.08
N MET A 385 1.79 -5.57 8.04
CA MET A 385 2.11 -6.46 9.18
C MET A 385 2.43 -5.70 10.48
N LEU A 386 3.30 -4.70 10.40
CA LEU A 386 3.75 -3.90 11.55
C LEU A 386 3.15 -2.48 11.57
N GLY A 387 2.18 -2.21 10.68
CA GLY A 387 1.58 -0.89 10.48
C GLY A 387 2.32 -0.05 9.45
N GLU A 388 1.81 1.15 9.19
CA GLU A 388 2.37 2.08 8.21
C GLU A 388 2.05 3.54 8.55
N GLU A 389 2.79 4.46 7.92
CA GLU A 389 2.62 5.91 8.06
C GLU A 389 1.24 6.35 7.54
N GLN A 390 0.56 7.21 8.30
CA GLN A 390 -0.80 7.68 8.02
C GLN A 390 -0.88 9.19 7.80
N ALA A 391 0.18 9.95 8.14
CA ALA A 391 0.15 11.41 8.13
C ALA A 391 -0.20 12.01 6.76
N GLU A 392 0.30 11.41 5.68
CA GLU A 392 0.10 11.86 4.29
C GLU A 392 -1.10 11.18 3.60
N LEU A 393 -1.78 10.24 4.27
CA LEU A 393 -2.96 9.57 3.72
C LEU A 393 -4.22 10.38 4.05
N GLY A 394 -5.06 10.59 3.03
CA GLY A 394 -6.42 11.12 3.23
C GLY A 394 -7.27 10.17 4.08
N ASP A 395 -8.30 10.68 4.75
CA ASP A 395 -9.05 9.92 5.77
C ASP A 395 -9.62 8.58 5.28
N ASN A 396 -10.09 8.51 4.03
CA ASN A 396 -10.62 7.28 3.43
C ASN A 396 -9.54 6.24 3.10
N ASN A 397 -8.28 6.67 2.97
CA ASN A 397 -7.15 5.81 2.62
C ASN A 397 -6.36 5.36 3.86
N ARG A 398 -6.70 5.86 5.05
CA ARG A 398 -6.04 5.47 6.30
C ARG A 398 -6.39 4.04 6.67
N THR A 399 -5.36 3.23 6.91
CA THR A 399 -5.48 1.82 7.30
C THR A 399 -5.45 1.65 8.82
N MET A 400 -5.02 2.67 9.55
CA MET A 400 -4.87 2.68 11.00
C MET A 400 -5.60 3.85 11.65
N ASP A 401 -6.00 3.67 12.90
CA ASP A 401 -6.74 4.66 13.68
C ASP A 401 -5.76 5.48 14.54
N ILE A 402 -6.03 6.77 14.72
CA ILE A 402 -5.22 7.63 15.59
C ILE A 402 -5.44 7.22 17.06
N MET A 403 -4.35 7.07 17.81
CA MET A 403 -4.39 6.67 19.22
C MET A 403 -4.52 7.90 20.14
N SER A 404 -5.40 7.83 21.14
CA SER A 404 -5.42 8.80 22.25
C SER A 404 -4.46 8.37 23.36
N MET A 405 -3.24 8.91 23.36
CA MET A 405 -2.24 8.69 24.41
C MET A 405 -2.36 9.70 25.54
N GLY A 406 -1.85 9.38 26.72
CA GLY A 406 -1.74 10.34 27.81
C GLY A 406 -1.33 9.73 29.14
N PHE A 407 -1.63 10.44 30.21
CA PHE A 407 -1.37 10.00 31.58
C PHE A 407 -2.52 10.40 32.52
N ILE A 408 -2.62 9.70 33.63
CA ILE A 408 -3.61 9.93 34.68
C ILE A 408 -2.89 10.16 35.99
N LEU A 409 -3.27 11.23 36.69
CA LEU A 409 -2.84 11.52 38.04
C LEU A 409 -3.99 11.27 39.00
N ALA A 410 -3.82 10.29 39.88
CA ALA A 410 -4.73 10.05 40.99
C ALA A 410 -4.14 10.65 42.26
N SER A 411 -4.90 11.47 42.99
CA SER A 411 -4.38 12.12 44.20
C SER A 411 -5.51 12.42 45.20
N PRO A 412 -5.26 12.27 46.51
CA PRO A 412 -6.24 12.65 47.53
C PRO A 412 -6.55 14.15 47.54
N VAL A 413 -5.65 15.02 47.07
CA VAL A 413 -5.88 16.48 46.95
C VAL A 413 -7.00 16.82 45.95
N LEU A 414 -7.31 15.90 45.04
CA LEU A 414 -8.35 16.08 44.03
C LEU A 414 -9.77 15.78 44.56
N CYS A 415 -9.95 15.51 45.86
CA CYS A 415 -11.25 15.34 46.49
C CYS A 415 -11.96 16.68 46.70
N LEU A 416 -12.45 17.25 45.59
CA LEU A 416 -13.01 18.60 45.50
C LEU A 416 -14.52 18.55 45.26
N GLU A 417 -15.30 18.59 46.35
CA GLU A 417 -16.74 18.32 46.35
C GLU A 417 -17.56 19.50 45.80
N GLU A 418 -17.22 20.75 46.15
CA GLU A 418 -18.01 21.92 45.76
C GLU A 418 -17.17 23.21 45.75
N GLY A 419 -17.81 24.33 45.42
CA GLY A 419 -17.19 25.65 45.31
C GLY A 419 -16.50 25.88 43.96
N ALA A 420 -15.92 27.08 43.80
CA ALA A 420 -15.05 27.38 42.67
C ALA A 420 -13.68 26.76 42.95
N ARG A 421 -13.26 25.80 42.13
CA ARG A 421 -12.09 24.95 42.37
C ARG A 421 -11.05 25.20 41.29
N THR A 422 -9.95 25.83 41.64
CA THR A 422 -8.81 26.02 40.73
C THR A 422 -7.74 25.01 41.09
N VAL A 423 -7.35 24.18 40.13
CA VAL A 423 -6.30 23.17 40.30
C VAL A 423 -5.10 23.54 39.45
N THR A 424 -3.92 23.50 40.05
CA THR A 424 -2.63 23.73 39.40
C THR A 424 -1.74 22.51 39.64
N ILE A 425 -1.25 21.92 38.55
CA ILE A 425 -0.37 20.75 38.54
C ILE A 425 0.99 21.19 37.99
N HIS A 426 2.05 20.94 38.74
CA HIS A 426 3.43 21.13 38.31
C HIS A 426 4.09 19.77 38.08
N LEU A 427 4.56 19.54 36.86
CA LEU A 427 5.28 18.34 36.44
C LEU A 427 6.76 18.68 36.36
N TYR A 428 7.54 18.33 37.38
CA TYR A 428 8.97 18.60 37.42
C TYR A 428 9.73 17.50 36.71
N GLY A 429 10.54 17.86 35.72
CA GLY A 429 11.33 16.91 34.95
C GLY A 429 12.78 16.88 35.40
N THR A 430 13.46 15.76 35.16
CA THR A 430 14.92 15.66 35.37
C THR A 430 15.65 16.73 34.54
N PRO A 431 16.77 17.29 35.01
CA PRO A 431 17.54 18.29 34.27
C PRO A 431 17.88 17.86 32.84
N ALA A 432 18.31 16.61 32.65
CA ALA A 432 18.66 16.06 31.34
C ALA A 432 17.46 15.97 30.39
N SER A 433 16.27 15.62 30.88
CA SER A 433 15.06 15.58 30.04
C SER A 433 14.58 16.98 29.64
N PHE A 434 14.70 17.96 30.53
CA PHE A 434 14.35 19.36 30.24
C PHE A 434 15.34 20.01 29.26
N GLU A 435 16.62 19.66 29.33
CA GLU A 435 17.61 20.10 28.35
C GLU A 435 17.25 19.62 26.95
N LYS A 436 16.91 18.32 26.78
CA LYS A 436 16.44 17.79 25.49
C LYS A 436 15.19 18.49 24.97
N LEU A 437 14.21 18.73 25.84
CA LEU A 437 12.99 19.46 25.50
C LEU A 437 13.31 20.90 25.05
N ASN A 438 14.20 21.60 25.76
CA ASN A 438 14.62 22.95 25.38
C ASN A 438 15.36 22.94 24.04
N SER A 439 16.26 21.98 23.79
CA SER A 439 16.94 21.84 22.49
C SER A 439 15.94 21.62 21.35
N TYR A 440 14.90 20.82 21.57
CA TYR A 440 13.82 20.62 20.60
C TYR A 440 13.10 21.92 20.26
N ILE A 441 12.73 22.70 21.29
CA ILE A 441 12.04 23.98 21.13
C ILE A 441 12.95 25.01 20.45
N SER A 442 14.24 25.08 20.81
CA SER A 442 15.21 25.98 20.18
C SER A 442 15.38 25.66 18.69
N ASN A 443 15.48 24.38 18.31
CA ASN A 443 15.53 23.99 16.90
C ASN A 443 14.27 24.42 16.14
N LEU A 444 13.08 24.18 16.71
CA LEU A 444 11.81 24.62 16.13
C LEU A 444 11.72 26.15 15.99
N SER A 445 12.24 26.88 16.97
CA SER A 445 12.31 28.35 16.97
C SER A 445 13.10 28.90 15.79
N VAL A 446 14.26 28.30 15.52
CA VAL A 446 15.11 28.67 14.39
C VAL A 446 14.43 28.34 13.06
N LEU A 447 13.88 27.13 12.92
CA LEU A 447 13.24 26.68 11.68
C LEU A 447 12.01 27.52 11.31
N MET A 448 11.19 27.88 12.30
CA MET A 448 9.97 28.68 12.09
C MET A 448 10.22 30.19 12.05
N ASN A 449 11.44 30.65 12.35
CA ASN A 449 11.77 32.07 12.53
C ASN A 449 10.82 32.78 13.52
N ARG A 450 10.56 32.14 14.67
CA ARG A 450 9.70 32.65 15.75
C ARG A 450 10.51 32.76 17.03
N LYS A 451 10.05 33.57 17.99
CA LYS A 451 10.65 33.66 19.33
C LYS A 451 10.29 32.43 20.17
N GLU A 452 11.24 31.90 20.92
CA GLU A 452 11.03 30.71 21.76
C GLU A 452 9.85 30.87 22.73
N ASP A 453 9.70 32.04 23.37
CA ASP A 453 8.61 32.28 24.32
C ASP A 453 7.22 32.15 23.70
N VAL A 454 7.08 32.54 22.42
CA VAL A 454 5.82 32.41 21.67
C VAL A 454 5.54 30.95 21.36
N LEU A 455 6.55 30.21 20.89
CA LEU A 455 6.41 28.78 20.59
C LEU A 455 6.14 27.95 21.84
N LYS A 456 6.79 28.26 22.96
CA LYS A 456 6.54 27.63 24.27
C LYS A 456 5.07 27.72 24.66
N TRP A 457 4.43 28.87 24.40
CA TRP A 457 3.01 29.06 24.64
C TRP A 457 2.15 28.33 23.59
N GLU A 458 2.45 28.46 22.30
CA GLU A 458 1.70 27.81 21.22
C GLU A 458 1.67 26.28 21.37
N LEU A 459 2.81 25.66 21.67
CA LEU A 459 2.96 24.20 21.85
C LEU A 459 2.03 23.66 22.94
N LEU A 460 1.92 24.34 24.10
CA LEU A 460 1.14 23.85 25.24
C LEU A 460 -0.31 24.33 25.27
N SER A 461 -0.63 25.45 24.60
CA SER A 461 -1.96 26.09 24.62
C SER A 461 -3.10 25.14 24.24
N SER A 462 -2.82 24.18 23.36
CA SER A 462 -3.78 23.18 22.87
C SER A 462 -3.23 21.75 22.92
N ALA A 463 -2.18 21.48 23.71
CA ALA A 463 -1.55 20.17 23.82
C ALA A 463 -2.41 19.07 24.46
N PHE A 464 -3.40 19.43 25.29
CA PHE A 464 -4.05 18.46 26.17
C PHE A 464 -5.57 18.49 26.10
N GLN A 465 -6.19 17.33 26.28
CA GLN A 465 -7.58 17.16 26.66
C GLN A 465 -7.63 16.67 28.11
N ILE A 466 -8.18 17.49 29.00
CA ILE A 466 -8.14 17.25 30.44
C ILE A 466 -9.53 16.83 30.93
N TYR A 467 -9.60 15.72 31.65
CA TYR A 467 -10.81 15.20 32.25
C TYR A 467 -10.62 14.99 33.75
N TYR A 468 -11.70 15.08 34.53
CA TYR A 468 -11.70 14.68 35.93
C TYR A 468 -12.81 13.67 36.22
N THR A 469 -12.68 12.90 37.31
CA THR A 469 -13.67 11.91 37.74
C THR A 469 -14.92 12.58 38.31
N GLY A 470 -16.07 12.40 37.66
CA GLY A 470 -17.38 12.93 38.05
C GLY A 470 -18.38 11.84 38.44
N PRO A 471 -19.55 12.21 39.00
CA PRO A 471 -20.54 11.25 39.48
C PRO A 471 -21.19 10.41 38.36
N GLU A 472 -21.17 10.89 37.12
CA GLU A 472 -21.73 10.23 35.94
C GLU A 472 -20.65 9.69 34.97
N GLY A 473 -19.37 9.80 35.33
CA GLY A 473 -18.23 9.40 34.48
C GLY A 473 -17.15 10.49 34.35
N TRP A 474 -16.32 10.42 33.32
CA TRP A 474 -15.29 11.42 33.04
C TRP A 474 -15.89 12.73 32.53
N LEU A 475 -15.53 13.85 33.15
CA LEU A 475 -16.00 15.18 32.77
C LEU A 475 -14.87 16.00 32.15
N LEU A 476 -15.09 16.51 30.93
CA LEU A 476 -14.13 17.33 30.18
C LEU A 476 -14.01 18.74 30.78
N ILE A 477 -12.78 19.20 30.94
CA ILE A 477 -12.43 20.58 31.27
C ILE A 477 -12.28 21.36 29.96
N LYS A 478 -13.18 22.33 29.74
CA LYS A 478 -13.25 23.10 28.49
C LYS A 478 -12.09 24.08 28.33
N GLU A 479 -11.60 24.64 29.44
CA GLU A 479 -10.58 25.68 29.44
C GLU A 479 -9.49 25.35 30.46
N TYR A 480 -8.24 25.39 30.00
CA TYR A 480 -7.05 25.25 30.83
C TYR A 480 -5.96 26.17 30.31
N THR A 481 -4.94 26.39 31.14
CA THR A 481 -3.71 27.08 30.77
C THR A 481 -2.54 26.15 31.05
N ALA A 482 -1.63 26.00 30.09
CA ALA A 482 -0.40 25.26 30.29
C ALA A 482 0.79 26.10 29.85
N ARG A 483 1.88 26.04 30.62
CA ARG A 483 3.11 26.79 30.33
C ARG A 483 4.35 26.06 30.81
N PHE A 484 5.45 26.27 30.10
CA PHE A 484 6.77 25.90 30.59
C PHE A 484 7.22 26.88 31.67
N THR A 485 7.84 26.35 32.71
CA THR A 485 8.59 27.10 33.72
C THR A 485 10.06 26.70 33.61
N THR A 486 10.92 27.18 34.51
CA THR A 486 12.36 26.91 34.49
C THR A 486 12.68 25.40 34.55
N ASP A 487 11.91 24.64 35.33
CA ASP A 487 12.16 23.21 35.64
C ASP A 487 10.89 22.34 35.63
N SER A 488 9.73 22.90 35.26
CA SER A 488 8.45 22.18 35.27
C SER A 488 7.48 22.60 34.17
N ILE A 489 6.54 21.72 33.82
CA ILE A 489 5.35 22.07 33.04
C ILE A 489 4.22 22.33 34.04
N GLN A 490 3.67 23.54 34.01
CA GLN A 490 2.54 23.93 34.85
C GLN A 490 1.25 23.85 34.04
N ILE A 491 0.27 23.08 34.53
CA ILE A 491 -1.08 22.96 33.96
C ILE A 491 -2.08 23.48 35.01
N SER A 492 -2.90 24.47 34.65
CA SER A 492 -3.90 25.07 35.56
C SER A 492 -5.27 25.15 34.91
N TYR A 493 -6.30 24.71 35.62
CA TYR A 493 -7.68 24.77 35.18
C TYR A 493 -8.64 25.10 36.33
N THR A 494 -9.85 25.52 35.99
CA THR A 494 -10.88 25.86 36.97
C THR A 494 -12.16 25.08 36.72
N ILE A 495 -12.67 24.45 37.78
CA ILE A 495 -13.97 23.80 37.83
C ILE A 495 -14.95 24.80 38.49
N GLY A 496 -15.97 25.22 37.72
CA GLY A 496 -16.94 26.22 38.16
C GLY A 496 -17.80 25.79 39.35
N MET A 497 -18.47 26.74 40.00
CA MET A 497 -19.31 26.47 41.19
C MET A 497 -20.49 25.53 40.93
N THR A 498 -21.02 25.52 39.70
CA THR A 498 -22.17 24.69 39.29
C THR A 498 -21.76 23.35 38.71
N ALA A 499 -20.46 23.10 38.49
CA ALA A 499 -19.99 21.86 37.92
C ALA A 499 -20.04 20.73 38.97
N PRO A 500 -20.26 19.47 38.55
CA PRO A 500 -20.34 18.32 39.46
C PRO A 500 -19.12 18.17 40.39
N PRO A 501 -19.27 17.47 41.55
CA PRO A 501 -18.16 17.16 42.45
C PRO A 501 -17.11 16.28 41.76
N ALA A 502 -15.83 16.46 42.12
CA ALA A 502 -14.80 15.48 41.81
C ALA A 502 -14.95 14.28 42.76
N VAL A 503 -15.30 13.12 42.23
CA VAL A 503 -15.57 11.90 43.00
C VAL A 503 -14.43 10.91 42.92
N ALA A 504 -14.37 9.99 43.87
CA ALA A 504 -13.47 8.84 43.80
C ALA A 504 -13.69 8.04 42.51
N TYR A 505 -12.59 7.53 41.95
CA TYR A 505 -12.68 6.63 40.83
C TYR A 505 -13.53 5.40 41.16
N ASN A 506 -14.38 5.06 40.20
CA ASN A 506 -15.26 3.90 40.28
C ASN A 506 -15.24 3.20 38.91
N PRO A 507 -14.72 1.96 38.81
CA PRO A 507 -14.64 1.22 37.56
C PRO A 507 -15.98 1.14 36.81
N LYS A 508 -17.10 1.00 37.52
CA LYS A 508 -18.43 0.89 36.89
C LYS A 508 -18.87 2.17 36.17
N LEU A 509 -18.43 3.34 36.65
CA LEU A 509 -18.80 4.65 36.09
C LEU A 509 -17.76 5.16 35.08
N HIS A 510 -16.49 4.87 35.32
CA HIS A 510 -15.36 5.46 34.61
C HIS A 510 -14.66 4.51 33.62
N GLY A 511 -15.15 3.26 33.51
CA GLY A 511 -14.74 2.29 32.50
C GLY A 511 -13.68 1.30 32.99
N GLU A 512 -12.41 1.69 32.87
CA GLU A 512 -11.26 0.82 33.15
C GLU A 512 -11.26 0.22 34.58
N LYS A 513 -10.36 -0.72 34.84
CA LYS A 513 -10.28 -1.39 36.16
C LYS A 513 -9.06 -0.93 36.97
N TYR A 514 -8.84 0.38 37.06
CA TYR A 514 -7.77 0.91 37.89
C TYR A 514 -7.96 0.48 39.36
N GLN A 515 -6.91 -0.07 39.97
CA GLN A 515 -6.91 -0.50 41.38
C GLN A 515 -6.68 0.68 42.33
N ILE A 516 -7.33 1.83 42.07
CA ILE A 516 -7.11 3.09 42.77
C ILE A 516 -8.46 3.74 43.05
N VAL A 517 -8.68 4.20 44.29
CA VAL A 517 -9.96 4.78 44.73
C VAL A 517 -9.93 6.29 44.95
N HIS A 518 -8.85 6.98 44.59
CA HIS A 518 -8.78 8.44 44.64
C HIS A 518 -9.50 9.09 43.43
N PRO A 519 -9.95 10.34 43.55
CA PRO A 519 -10.30 11.16 42.40
C PRO A 519 -9.09 11.33 41.48
N MET A 520 -9.34 11.43 40.18
CA MET A 520 -8.30 11.41 39.16
C MET A 520 -8.48 12.53 38.16
N VAL A 521 -7.35 12.98 37.61
CA VAL A 521 -7.29 13.84 36.44
C VAL A 521 -6.64 13.04 35.32
N LYS A 522 -7.37 12.87 34.22
CA LYS A 522 -6.91 12.21 33.01
C LYS A 522 -6.49 13.29 31.99
N ILE A 523 -5.25 13.23 31.54
CA ILE A 523 -4.66 14.18 30.60
C ILE A 523 -4.28 13.41 29.34
N GLU A 524 -5.10 13.53 28.30
CA GLU A 524 -4.85 12.96 26.97
C GLU A 524 -4.16 13.99 26.09
N LEU A 525 -3.30 13.53 25.18
CA LEU A 525 -2.65 14.39 24.19
C LEU A 525 -3.66 14.76 23.10
N ASN A 526 -3.66 16.03 22.69
CA ASN A 526 -4.52 16.50 21.63
C ASN A 526 -3.91 16.17 20.26
N ASN A 527 -4.47 15.17 19.60
CA ASN A 527 -4.05 14.73 18.26
C ASN A 527 -4.23 15.79 17.16
N SER A 528 -5.00 16.86 17.41
CA SER A 528 -5.25 17.95 16.47
C SER A 528 -4.49 19.23 16.81
N SER A 529 -3.51 19.18 17.73
CA SER A 529 -2.68 20.34 18.06
C SER A 529 -1.81 20.77 16.87
N PHE A 530 -1.30 22.02 16.90
CA PHE A 530 -0.39 22.56 15.88
C PHE A 530 0.83 21.67 15.61
N HIS A 531 1.38 21.08 16.68
CA HIS A 531 2.50 20.17 16.62
C HIS A 531 2.33 19.12 17.71
N HIS A 532 2.28 17.85 17.32
CA HIS A 532 1.80 16.75 18.14
C HIS A 532 2.60 16.65 19.46
N PRO A 533 1.95 16.63 20.64
CA PRO A 533 2.65 16.78 21.92
C PRO A 533 3.61 15.64 22.25
N TYR A 534 3.33 14.45 21.70
CA TYR A 534 4.20 13.29 21.90
C TYR A 534 5.62 13.56 21.36
N SER A 535 5.76 14.33 20.27
CA SER A 535 7.06 14.63 19.63
C SER A 535 8.08 15.20 20.61
N TYR A 536 7.65 16.11 21.48
CA TYR A 536 8.53 16.81 22.43
C TYR A 536 8.37 16.36 23.90
N LEU A 537 7.26 15.71 24.27
CA LEU A 537 7.04 15.24 25.65
C LEU A 537 7.45 13.78 25.90
N GLN A 538 7.63 12.97 24.85
CA GLN A 538 7.95 11.52 25.00
C GLN A 538 9.21 11.25 25.83
N TYR A 539 10.19 12.16 25.79
CA TYR A 539 11.46 12.01 26.52
C TYR A 539 11.44 12.62 27.93
N MET A 540 10.30 13.17 28.37
CA MET A 540 10.19 13.83 29.67
C MET A 540 10.17 12.78 30.79
N LYS A 541 11.21 12.78 31.63
CA LYS A 541 11.31 11.97 32.84
C LYS A 541 10.98 12.84 34.05
N LEU A 542 10.13 12.37 34.94
CA LEU A 542 9.60 13.11 36.08
C LEU A 542 10.39 12.83 37.37
N ASP A 543 10.77 13.90 38.07
CA ASP A 543 11.37 13.84 39.41
C ASP A 543 10.30 13.88 40.50
N ARG A 544 9.31 14.75 40.31
CA ARG A 544 8.21 14.97 41.26
C ARG A 544 7.01 15.62 40.60
N VAL A 545 5.86 15.49 41.23
CA VAL A 545 4.64 16.22 40.87
C VAL A 545 4.12 17.01 42.06
N THR A 546 3.73 18.26 41.84
CA THR A 546 3.05 19.08 42.85
C THR A 546 1.64 19.38 42.38
N ILE A 547 0.64 19.07 43.20
CA ILE A 547 -0.77 19.36 42.94
C ILE A 547 -1.24 20.37 43.99
N HIS A 548 -1.66 21.54 43.52
CA HIS A 548 -2.23 22.60 44.33
C HIS A 548 -3.70 22.79 43.97
N ALA A 549 -4.60 22.72 44.95
CA ALA A 549 -6.02 22.92 44.76
C ALA A 549 -6.51 24.06 45.65
N LYS A 550 -7.03 25.10 45.02
CA LYS A 550 -7.60 26.28 45.68
C LYS A 550 -9.11 26.27 45.53
N VAL A 551 -9.83 26.30 46.65
CA VAL A 551 -11.29 26.24 46.67
C VAL A 551 -11.86 27.47 47.34
N LYS A 552 -12.83 28.10 46.69
CA LYS A 552 -13.57 29.25 47.22
C LYS A 552 -15.05 28.97 47.31
N GLY A 553 -15.67 29.49 48.38
CA GLY A 553 -17.12 29.42 48.58
C GLY A 553 -17.64 28.04 48.99
N PHE A 554 -16.82 27.21 49.64
CA PHE A 554 -17.25 25.92 50.19
C PHE A 554 -18.16 26.14 51.41
N ARG A 555 -19.29 25.45 51.50
CA ARG A 555 -20.37 25.59 52.50
C ARG A 555 -20.72 24.30 53.24
N SER A 556 -20.46 23.13 52.65
CA SER A 556 -20.87 21.81 53.12
C SER A 556 -20.01 21.30 54.29
N VAL A 557 -20.06 22.00 55.42
CA VAL A 557 -19.35 21.67 56.67
C VAL A 557 -20.32 21.16 57.74
N GLN A 558 -19.86 20.23 58.58
CA GLN A 558 -20.61 19.83 59.76
C GLN A 558 -20.32 20.81 60.89
N LEU A 559 -21.37 21.34 61.52
CA LEU A 559 -21.29 22.35 62.55
C LEU A 559 -21.86 21.84 63.87
N GLN A 560 -21.24 22.21 64.98
CA GLN A 560 -21.73 21.90 66.33
C GLN A 560 -21.36 23.03 67.29
N ASN A 561 -22.25 23.38 68.21
CA ASN A 561 -21.94 24.29 69.32
C ASN A 561 -22.23 23.61 70.67
N ASN A 562 -22.27 24.39 71.75
CA ASN A 562 -22.55 23.91 73.11
C ASN A 562 -23.95 23.29 73.29
N VAL A 563 -24.90 23.58 72.40
CA VAL A 563 -26.30 23.12 72.49
C VAL A 563 -26.53 21.87 71.66
N GLY A 564 -25.78 21.69 70.57
CA GLY A 564 -25.91 20.51 69.70
C GLY A 564 -25.42 20.75 68.27
N PRO A 565 -25.72 19.83 67.34
CA PRO A 565 -25.40 19.97 65.93
C PRO A 565 -26.19 21.12 65.29
N LEU A 566 -25.57 21.82 64.35
CA LEU A 566 -26.10 22.95 63.61
C LEU A 566 -26.12 22.65 62.10
N SER A 567 -27.00 23.31 61.36
CA SER A 567 -27.07 23.22 59.90
C SER A 567 -26.45 24.47 59.27
N ALA A 568 -25.44 24.29 58.41
CA ALA A 568 -24.84 25.38 57.63
C ALA A 568 -25.79 25.95 56.56
N ALA A 569 -26.92 25.28 56.28
CA ALA A 569 -27.90 25.69 55.27
C ALA A 569 -28.85 26.80 55.76
N ASN A 570 -28.95 27.02 57.07
CA ASN A 570 -29.86 27.99 57.69
C ASN A 570 -29.08 28.92 58.64
N PRO A 571 -29.56 30.15 58.90
CA PRO A 571 -28.97 30.99 59.94
C PRO A 571 -28.95 30.29 61.31
N PHE A 572 -27.84 30.40 62.03
CA PHE A 572 -27.65 29.71 63.32
C PHE A 572 -26.99 30.61 64.37
N GLN A 573 -27.28 30.31 65.64
CA GLN A 573 -26.65 30.97 66.79
C GLN A 573 -25.25 30.39 67.03
N LEU A 574 -24.21 31.20 66.82
CA LEU A 574 -22.81 30.75 66.81
C LEU A 574 -22.39 30.06 68.12
N PHE A 575 -22.80 30.62 69.26
CA PHE A 575 -22.44 30.17 70.60
C PHE A 575 -23.67 29.76 71.45
N GLY A 576 -24.81 29.49 70.79
CA GLY A 576 -26.08 29.22 71.45
C GLY A 576 -26.82 30.48 71.93
N PRO A 577 -27.95 30.32 72.65
CA PRO A 577 -28.86 31.41 72.96
C PRO A 577 -28.39 32.34 74.10
N ALA A 578 -27.45 31.88 74.93
CA ALA A 578 -26.85 32.67 76.01
C ALA A 578 -25.33 32.40 76.08
N PRO A 579 -24.54 33.01 75.18
CA PRO A 579 -23.11 32.78 75.11
C PRO A 579 -22.37 33.13 76.40
N THR A 580 -21.42 32.28 76.79
CA THR A 580 -20.47 32.49 77.90
C THR A 580 -19.04 32.29 77.41
N VAL A 581 -18.04 32.83 78.10
CA VAL A 581 -16.62 32.55 77.80
C VAL A 581 -16.39 31.03 77.87
N GLY A 582 -15.79 30.46 76.83
CA GLY A 582 -15.67 29.01 76.62
C GLY A 582 -16.74 28.39 75.71
N SER A 583 -17.77 29.15 75.34
CA SER A 583 -18.72 28.71 74.29
C SER A 583 -18.00 28.59 72.95
N TYR A 584 -18.38 27.62 72.11
CA TYR A 584 -17.63 27.29 70.92
C TYR A 584 -18.50 27.01 69.70
N LEU A 585 -17.91 27.20 68.52
CA LEU A 585 -18.33 26.61 67.26
C LEU A 585 -17.27 25.58 66.84
N GLN A 586 -17.69 24.35 66.63
CA GLN A 586 -16.90 23.26 66.07
C GLN A 586 -17.29 23.08 64.60
N ILE A 587 -16.28 23.03 63.74
CA ILE A 587 -16.41 22.88 62.29
C ILE A 587 -15.64 21.62 61.89
N THR A 588 -16.36 20.64 61.36
CA THR A 588 -15.79 19.34 60.97
C THR A 588 -15.88 19.16 59.46
N ASN A 589 -14.73 18.95 58.82
CA ASN A 589 -14.62 18.51 57.43
C ASN A 589 -13.22 17.96 57.15
N ALA A 590 -13.10 16.64 57.00
CA ALA A 590 -11.82 15.96 56.76
C ALA A 590 -11.21 16.21 55.37
N ASN A 591 -11.99 16.71 54.39
CA ASN A 591 -11.45 17.07 53.07
C ASN A 591 -10.82 18.48 53.07
N ILE A 592 -11.23 19.36 53.98
CA ILE A 592 -10.66 20.71 54.13
C ILE A 592 -9.53 20.72 55.14
N PHE A 593 -9.75 20.09 56.29
CA PHE A 593 -8.84 20.09 57.44
C PHE A 593 -8.07 18.77 57.46
N ASN A 594 -6.97 18.70 56.73
CA ASN A 594 -6.14 17.50 56.60
C ASN A 594 -4.68 17.86 56.39
N ARG A 595 -3.83 16.83 56.32
CA ARG A 595 -2.37 17.02 56.21
C ARG A 595 -1.90 17.83 55.00
N TYR A 596 -2.75 18.00 53.98
CA TYR A 596 -2.44 18.77 52.77
C TYR A 596 -2.85 20.24 52.87
N THR A 597 -3.60 20.64 53.91
CA THR A 597 -4.05 22.02 54.08
C THR A 597 -2.86 22.93 54.35
N LYS A 598 -2.65 23.91 53.47
CA LYS A 598 -1.61 24.95 53.64
C LYS A 598 -2.17 26.23 54.23
N GLN A 599 -3.40 26.55 53.86
CA GLN A 599 -4.14 27.68 54.42
C GLN A 599 -5.64 27.44 54.33
N PHE A 600 -6.39 28.02 55.26
CA PHE A 600 -7.83 28.19 55.13
C PHE A 600 -8.27 29.53 55.71
N THR A 601 -9.42 29.99 55.27
CA THR A 601 -10.10 31.20 55.74
C THR A 601 -11.54 30.83 56.09
N LEU A 602 -11.97 31.18 57.29
CA LEU A 602 -13.38 31.07 57.67
C LEU A 602 -14.05 32.43 57.43
N GLN A 603 -15.09 32.45 56.62
CA GLN A 603 -15.86 33.64 56.31
C GLN A 603 -17.23 33.49 56.97
N LEU A 604 -17.56 34.43 57.86
CA LEU A 604 -18.84 34.49 58.56
C LEU A 604 -19.61 35.68 58.00
N GLU A 605 -20.82 35.44 57.51
CA GLU A 605 -21.79 36.49 57.20
C GLU A 605 -22.78 36.59 58.35
N TRP A 606 -22.90 37.75 58.97
CA TRP A 606 -23.74 37.96 60.13
C TRP A 606 -25.18 38.27 59.74
N LEU A 607 -26.12 37.88 60.59
CA LEU A 607 -27.52 38.25 60.51
C LEU A 607 -27.87 39.19 61.68
N ASP A 608 -28.72 40.17 61.40
CA ASP A 608 -29.35 41.02 62.43
C ASP A 608 -28.36 41.81 63.31
N LEU A 609 -27.24 42.27 62.73
CA LEU A 609 -26.30 43.14 63.43
C LEU A 609 -26.97 44.46 63.85
N PRO A 610 -26.64 45.02 65.03
CA PRO A 610 -27.09 46.34 65.43
C PRO A 610 -26.77 47.42 64.40
N ALA A 611 -27.80 48.06 63.84
CA ALA A 611 -27.67 49.14 62.85
C ALA A 611 -27.33 50.51 63.47
N VAL A 612 -26.47 50.53 64.49
CA VAL A 612 -26.08 51.72 65.26
C VAL A 612 -24.70 52.22 64.78
N GLU A 613 -24.57 53.53 64.54
CA GLU A 613 -23.26 54.15 64.24
C GLU A 613 -22.30 53.92 65.41
N GLY A 614 -21.06 53.51 65.13
CA GLY A 614 -20.09 53.11 66.16
C GLY A 614 -20.25 51.67 66.67
N GLY A 615 -21.29 50.93 66.24
CA GLY A 615 -21.43 49.50 66.50
C GLY A 615 -21.65 49.14 67.97
N PHE A 616 -20.91 48.14 68.46
CA PHE A 616 -21.01 47.62 69.82
C PHE A 616 -20.55 48.60 70.90
N ASP A 617 -19.62 49.51 70.60
CA ASP A 617 -19.22 50.58 71.51
C ASP A 617 -20.43 51.41 71.98
N ASN A 618 -21.35 51.72 71.06
CA ASN A 618 -22.58 52.45 71.37
C ASN A 618 -23.72 51.54 71.82
N TRP A 619 -23.83 50.32 71.28
CA TRP A 619 -24.86 49.35 71.67
C TRP A 619 -24.77 48.96 73.16
N TYR A 620 -23.54 48.77 73.66
CA TYR A 620 -23.26 48.37 75.04
C TYR A 620 -22.82 49.52 75.96
N ALA A 621 -22.88 50.78 75.51
CA ALA A 621 -22.42 51.93 76.30
C ALA A 621 -23.04 51.98 77.72
N ASP A 622 -24.34 51.69 77.84
CA ASP A 622 -25.07 51.71 79.11
C ASP A 622 -24.77 50.51 80.05
N TYR A 623 -24.01 49.51 79.58
CA TYR A 623 -23.57 48.39 80.42
C TYR A 623 -22.38 48.77 81.32
N ASN A 624 -21.62 49.82 80.96
CA ASN A 624 -20.39 50.25 81.65
C ASN A 624 -19.37 49.11 81.87
N ALA A 625 -19.40 48.08 81.02
CA ALA A 625 -18.58 46.87 81.14
C ALA A 625 -17.36 46.85 80.19
N GLY A 626 -17.09 47.97 79.50
CA GLY A 626 -15.96 48.07 78.57
C GLY A 626 -16.10 47.21 77.31
N ILE A 627 -17.32 46.85 76.92
CA ILE A 627 -17.60 46.05 75.71
C ILE A 627 -17.55 46.98 74.48
N THR A 628 -16.49 46.86 73.70
CA THR A 628 -16.26 47.58 72.43
C THR A 628 -16.39 46.63 71.23
N ASN A 629 -16.30 47.16 70.01
CA ASN A 629 -16.30 46.37 68.77
C ASN A 629 -15.23 45.26 68.79
N ASP A 630 -14.03 45.55 69.32
CA ASP A 630 -12.89 44.64 69.37
C ASP A 630 -12.88 43.76 70.64
N ALA A 631 -13.85 43.90 71.54
CA ALA A 631 -13.87 43.13 72.78
C ALA A 631 -14.16 41.64 72.55
N PHE A 632 -14.88 41.31 71.47
CA PHE A 632 -15.32 39.95 71.16
C PHE A 632 -14.22 39.16 70.44
N GLN A 633 -13.53 38.32 71.22
CA GLN A 633 -12.40 37.54 70.74
C GLN A 633 -12.69 36.04 70.77
N VAL A 634 -12.19 35.33 69.76
CA VAL A 634 -12.24 33.87 69.67
C VAL A 634 -10.84 33.30 69.51
N SER A 635 -10.62 32.15 70.13
CA SER A 635 -9.40 31.36 69.97
C SER A 635 -9.64 30.17 69.04
N LEU A 636 -8.67 29.87 68.19
CA LEU A 636 -8.71 28.75 67.26
C LEU A 636 -7.90 27.55 67.79
N SER A 637 -8.44 26.35 67.65
CA SER A 637 -7.74 25.08 67.91
C SER A 637 -8.19 24.00 66.93
N ASN A 638 -7.38 22.97 66.72
CA ASN A 638 -7.75 21.77 65.96
C ASN A 638 -7.76 20.53 66.84
N MET A 639 -8.61 19.56 66.53
CA MET A 639 -8.57 18.25 67.20
C MET A 639 -7.50 17.38 66.56
N ARG A 640 -6.70 16.72 67.41
CA ARG A 640 -5.72 15.72 67.03
C ARG A 640 -5.66 14.66 68.12
N ASP A 641 -5.80 13.38 67.74
CA ASP A 641 -5.76 12.25 68.68
C ASP A 641 -6.73 12.42 69.87
N GLY A 642 -7.89 13.06 69.63
CA GLY A 642 -8.91 13.35 70.64
C GLY A 642 -8.69 14.60 71.52
N VAL A 643 -7.61 15.36 71.31
CA VAL A 643 -7.27 16.56 72.11
C VAL A 643 -7.25 17.81 71.25
N PHE A 644 -7.74 18.95 71.77
CA PHE A 644 -7.67 20.25 71.08
C PHE A 644 -6.34 20.94 71.30
N LEU A 645 -5.58 21.10 70.23
CA LEU A 645 -4.28 21.77 70.19
C LEU A 645 -4.35 23.09 69.41
N PRO A 646 -3.52 24.09 69.75
CA PRO A 646 -2.61 24.11 70.90
C PRO A 646 -3.36 24.35 72.22
N ALA A 647 -2.67 24.19 73.36
CA ALA A 647 -3.21 24.52 74.68
C ALA A 647 -3.68 25.99 74.75
N LYS A 648 -4.67 26.29 75.60
CA LYS A 648 -5.41 27.57 75.63
C LYS A 648 -4.54 28.82 75.51
N GLU A 649 -3.42 28.88 76.24
CA GLU A 649 -2.50 30.03 76.28
C GLU A 649 -1.76 30.29 74.97
N LYS A 650 -1.58 29.25 74.14
CA LYS A 650 -0.84 29.32 72.86
C LYS A 650 -1.76 29.49 71.65
N ARG A 651 -3.09 29.46 71.85
CA ARG A 651 -4.06 29.58 70.75
C ARG A 651 -4.03 30.97 70.15
N GLN A 652 -4.14 31.03 68.83
CA GLN A 652 -4.26 32.30 68.11
C GLN A 652 -5.64 32.91 68.36
N GLN A 653 -5.67 34.21 68.62
CA GLN A 653 -6.89 34.98 68.89
C GLN A 653 -7.31 35.77 67.66
N PHE A 654 -8.61 35.88 67.44
CA PHE A 654 -9.22 36.63 66.34
C PHE A 654 -10.38 37.48 66.85
N HIS A 655 -10.56 38.67 66.26
CA HIS A 655 -11.66 39.57 66.55
C HIS A 655 -12.87 39.18 65.69
N LEU A 656 -14.04 39.02 66.30
CA LEU A 656 -15.25 38.64 65.56
C LEU A 656 -15.91 39.78 64.81
N PHE A 657 -15.72 41.02 65.25
CA PHE A 657 -16.41 42.17 64.69
C PHE A 657 -15.42 43.31 64.42
N LYS A 658 -15.79 44.15 63.46
CA LYS A 658 -15.05 45.37 63.07
C LYS A 658 -16.02 46.37 62.46
N LEU A 659 -15.63 47.64 62.45
CA LEU A 659 -16.38 48.67 61.73
C LEU A 659 -16.17 48.58 60.22
N GLY A 660 -17.26 48.69 59.46
CA GLY A 660 -17.28 48.86 58.02
C GLY A 660 -17.03 50.31 57.60
N GLN A 661 -17.00 50.54 56.28
CA GLN A 661 -16.78 51.88 55.71
C GLN A 661 -17.89 52.89 56.06
N ASP A 662 -19.07 52.40 56.40
CA ASP A 662 -20.26 53.18 56.79
C ASP A 662 -20.32 53.48 58.30
N LYS A 663 -19.22 53.22 59.03
CA LYS A 663 -19.13 53.35 60.50
C LYS A 663 -20.13 52.47 61.27
N LYS A 664 -20.70 51.45 60.65
CA LYS A 664 -21.51 50.40 61.32
C LYS A 664 -20.71 49.11 61.40
N LEU A 665 -21.24 48.11 62.10
CA LEU A 665 -20.61 46.78 62.15
C LEU A 665 -20.60 46.14 60.75
N SER A 666 -19.44 45.60 60.36
CA SER A 666 -19.31 44.89 59.09
C SER A 666 -20.14 43.60 59.10
N GLU A 667 -20.96 43.41 58.06
CA GLU A 667 -21.75 42.19 57.87
C GLU A 667 -20.91 40.94 57.63
N LYS A 668 -19.60 41.08 57.40
CA LYS A 668 -18.68 39.98 57.10
C LYS A 668 -17.45 39.99 57.98
N THR A 669 -17.13 38.82 58.52
CA THR A 669 -15.90 38.57 59.27
C THR A 669 -15.10 37.48 58.59
N ASP A 670 -13.85 37.80 58.26
CA ASP A 670 -12.90 36.88 57.66
C ASP A 670 -11.82 36.50 58.69
N ILE A 671 -11.81 35.25 59.13
CA ILE A 671 -10.73 34.69 59.96
C ILE A 671 -9.64 34.19 59.01
N ARG A 672 -8.59 34.99 58.84
CA ARG A 672 -7.46 34.77 57.91
C ARG A 672 -6.13 34.71 58.66
N HIS A 673 -5.05 34.39 57.94
CA HIS A 673 -3.68 34.36 58.47
C HIS A 673 -3.51 33.42 59.68
N ILE A 674 -4.10 32.24 59.56
CA ILE A 674 -4.03 31.21 60.59
C ILE A 674 -2.61 30.65 60.65
N ASP A 675 -2.04 30.53 61.86
CA ASP A 675 -0.68 30.09 62.09
C ASP A 675 -0.58 28.55 62.14
N PHE A 676 -0.16 27.95 61.02
CA PHE A 676 0.04 26.49 60.88
C PHE A 676 1.26 25.96 61.64
N LEU A 677 2.07 26.79 62.29
CA LEU A 677 3.05 26.31 63.26
C LEU A 677 2.38 25.91 64.59
N ARG A 678 1.18 26.46 64.86
CA ARG A 678 0.40 26.19 66.07
C ARG A 678 -0.65 25.11 65.88
N ILE A 679 -1.22 25.01 64.69
CA ILE A 679 -2.21 24.00 64.30
C ILE A 679 -1.66 23.10 63.19
N ASN A 680 -1.84 21.79 63.29
CA ASN A 680 -1.48 20.85 62.24
C ASN A 680 -2.47 19.70 62.14
N PHE A 681 -2.56 19.13 60.94
CA PHE A 681 -3.47 18.04 60.63
C PHE A 681 -2.66 16.83 60.17
N ASN A 682 -2.99 15.64 60.66
CA ASN A 682 -2.31 14.39 60.28
C ASN A 682 -3.19 13.44 59.46
N ASN A 683 -4.49 13.72 59.38
CA ASN A 683 -5.46 12.92 58.66
C ASN A 683 -5.34 13.11 57.14
N SER A 684 -5.95 12.17 56.40
CA SER A 684 -6.09 12.24 54.94
C SER A 684 -7.54 12.53 54.54
N PRO A 685 -7.78 13.04 53.32
CA PRO A 685 -9.13 13.14 52.75
C PRO A 685 -9.83 11.77 52.71
N ARG A 686 -11.08 11.71 53.18
CA ARG A 686 -11.94 10.53 53.38
C ARG A 686 -11.48 9.49 54.44
N LYS A 687 -12.40 9.26 55.39
CA LYS A 687 -12.47 8.24 56.47
C LYS A 687 -11.47 8.36 57.63
N SER A 688 -11.99 8.64 58.84
CA SER A 688 -11.54 8.02 60.09
C SER A 688 -12.75 7.42 60.80
N SER A 689 -12.59 6.22 61.37
CA SER A 689 -13.47 5.70 62.41
C SER A 689 -12.81 5.89 63.76
N TYR A 690 -13.65 6.12 64.78
CA TYR A 690 -13.38 6.16 66.23
C TYR A 690 -12.63 7.36 66.82
N TYR A 691 -11.86 8.14 66.04
CA TYR A 691 -11.29 9.42 66.51
C TYR A 691 -11.58 10.52 65.47
N GLU A 692 -12.28 11.58 65.89
CA GLU A 692 -12.75 12.69 65.04
C GLU A 692 -11.59 13.61 64.60
N ASP A 693 -10.85 13.19 63.57
CA ASP A 693 -9.87 14.06 62.91
C ASP A 693 -10.53 14.96 61.84
N GLY A 694 -9.89 16.08 61.52
CA GLY A 694 -10.42 17.07 60.57
C GLY A 694 -11.44 18.02 61.20
N VAL A 695 -11.20 18.38 62.46
CA VAL A 695 -12.03 19.28 63.26
C VAL A 695 -11.27 20.54 63.63
N VAL A 696 -11.90 21.69 63.44
CA VAL A 696 -11.43 23.00 63.91
C VAL A 696 -12.47 23.60 64.85
N ARG A 697 -12.03 24.19 65.96
CA ARG A 697 -12.89 24.79 66.98
C ARG A 697 -12.54 26.25 67.21
N LEU A 698 -13.55 27.11 67.11
CA LEU A 698 -13.56 28.51 67.52
C LEU A 698 -14.18 28.63 68.91
N GLU A 699 -13.40 28.97 69.93
CA GLU A 699 -13.86 29.11 71.33
C GLU A 699 -13.83 30.59 71.74
N LEU A 700 -14.95 31.12 72.26
CA LEU A 700 -15.09 32.50 72.74
C LEU A 700 -14.22 32.73 73.98
N THR A 701 -13.30 33.69 73.91
CA THR A 701 -12.31 33.98 74.97
C THR A 701 -12.52 35.33 75.65
N GLY A 702 -13.16 36.28 74.99
CA GLY A 702 -13.43 37.61 75.54
C GLY A 702 -14.66 38.27 74.91
N PRO A 703 -15.27 39.27 75.58
CA PRO A 703 -14.88 39.80 76.90
C PRO A 703 -15.35 38.88 78.06
N PRO A 704 -14.93 39.11 79.34
CA PRO A 704 -15.26 38.24 80.47
C PRO A 704 -16.76 37.95 80.67
N ASP A 705 -17.62 38.92 80.37
CA ASP A 705 -19.09 38.77 80.43
C ASP A 705 -19.72 38.38 79.09
N ALA A 706 -18.92 37.94 78.12
CA ALA A 706 -19.34 37.57 76.76
C ALA A 706 -20.22 38.66 76.12
N PHE A 707 -21.45 38.33 75.69
CA PHE A 707 -22.39 39.30 75.10
C PHE A 707 -23.28 40.01 76.14
N GLY A 708 -22.94 39.90 77.44
CA GLY A 708 -23.63 40.65 78.50
C GLY A 708 -24.97 40.06 78.93
N HIS A 709 -25.31 38.81 78.56
CA HIS A 709 -26.58 38.17 78.95
C HIS A 709 -26.78 38.14 80.48
N ARG A 710 -25.75 37.75 81.22
CA ARG A 710 -25.79 37.75 82.70
C ARG A 710 -25.86 39.18 83.26
N LEU A 711 -25.05 40.10 82.73
CA LEU A 711 -25.06 41.51 83.12
C LEU A 711 -26.43 42.15 82.91
N TYR A 712 -27.08 41.89 81.77
CA TYR A 712 -28.40 42.41 81.45
C TYR A 712 -29.46 41.96 82.47
N THR A 713 -29.45 40.69 82.88
CA THR A 713 -30.39 40.19 83.91
C THR A 713 -30.23 40.87 85.26
N GLN A 714 -29.07 41.48 85.55
CA GLN A 714 -28.82 42.25 86.77
C GLN A 714 -29.13 43.75 86.57
N LEU A 715 -28.60 44.34 85.50
CA LEU A 715 -28.69 45.76 85.20
C LEU A 715 -30.10 46.20 84.81
N PHE A 716 -30.84 45.40 84.04
CA PHE A 716 -32.18 45.78 83.57
C PHE A 716 -33.17 45.95 84.74
N PRO A 717 -33.32 44.99 85.68
CA PRO A 717 -34.16 45.19 86.87
C PRO A 717 -33.67 46.35 87.76
N GLU A 718 -32.35 46.52 87.94
CA GLU A 718 -31.79 47.62 88.74
C GLU A 718 -32.18 48.99 88.13
N VAL A 719 -31.96 49.16 86.83
CA VAL A 719 -32.27 50.41 86.11
C VAL A 719 -33.77 50.67 86.06
N VAL A 720 -34.61 49.65 85.81
CA VAL A 720 -36.07 49.82 85.79
C VAL A 720 -36.61 50.17 87.19
N THR A 721 -36.11 49.52 88.25
CA THR A 721 -36.50 49.83 89.64
C THR A 721 -36.04 51.23 90.04
N HIS A 722 -34.83 51.63 89.65
CA HIS A 722 -34.32 52.99 89.85
C HIS A 722 -35.18 54.03 89.10
N ASN A 723 -35.55 53.74 87.86
CA ASN A 723 -36.36 54.62 87.01
C ASN A 723 -37.84 54.68 87.42
N ALA A 724 -38.34 53.67 88.14
CA ALA A 724 -39.68 53.65 88.71
C ALA A 724 -39.83 54.61 89.90
N ASN A 725 -38.74 55.01 90.55
CA ASN A 725 -38.75 56.03 91.60
C ASN A 725 -38.94 57.44 90.97
N LYS A 726 -40.02 58.13 91.35
CA LYS A 726 -40.40 59.45 90.80
C LYS A 726 -39.36 60.54 90.99
N TRP A 727 -38.47 60.43 91.99
CA TRP A 727 -37.49 61.48 92.33
C TRP A 727 -36.05 61.14 91.90
N ALA A 728 -35.82 59.96 91.31
CA ALA A 728 -34.50 59.59 90.80
C ALA A 728 -34.28 60.10 89.37
N LYS A 729 -33.04 60.51 89.03
CA LYS A 729 -32.66 60.86 87.66
C LYS A 729 -32.71 59.60 86.80
N LYS A 730 -33.62 59.56 85.82
CA LYS A 730 -33.80 58.39 84.96
C LYS A 730 -32.47 58.00 84.28
N ARG A 731 -32.05 56.76 84.50
CA ARG A 731 -30.93 56.10 83.81
C ARG A 731 -31.43 55.55 82.47
N ARG A 732 -30.55 55.51 81.46
CA ARG A 732 -30.87 54.87 80.17
C ARG A 732 -31.02 53.37 80.37
N ILE A 733 -32.01 52.78 79.71
CA ILE A 733 -32.25 51.34 79.79
C ILE A 733 -31.20 50.67 78.89
N PRO A 734 -30.39 49.72 79.41
CA PRO A 734 -29.45 48.98 78.59
C PRO A 734 -30.16 48.27 77.43
N ASN A 735 -29.56 48.28 76.24
CA ASN A 735 -30.07 47.48 75.11
C ASN A 735 -30.03 45.99 75.44
N PRO A 736 -30.91 45.15 74.88
CA PRO A 736 -30.80 43.71 75.06
C PRO A 736 -29.45 43.19 74.54
N PRO A 737 -28.88 42.15 75.19
CA PRO A 737 -27.62 41.55 74.77
C PRO A 737 -27.76 40.96 73.37
N TYR A 738 -26.74 41.17 72.52
CA TYR A 738 -26.74 40.65 71.16
C TYR A 738 -26.45 39.15 71.14
N ILE A 739 -27.28 38.38 70.44
CA ILE A 739 -27.01 36.96 70.18
C ILE A 739 -26.32 36.88 68.80
N PRO A 740 -25.08 36.35 68.72
CA PRO A 740 -24.37 36.24 67.45
C PRO A 740 -25.04 35.21 66.54
N ILE A 741 -25.76 35.69 65.53
CA ILE A 741 -26.40 34.86 64.51
C ILE A 741 -25.58 34.96 63.23
N VAL A 742 -25.09 33.81 62.75
CA VAL A 742 -24.41 33.71 61.47
C VAL A 742 -25.45 33.33 60.42
N LYS A 743 -25.61 34.18 59.40
CA LYS A 743 -26.46 33.95 58.22
C LYS A 743 -25.93 32.81 57.37
N SER A 744 -24.62 32.81 57.12
CA SER A 744 -23.93 31.75 56.39
C SER A 744 -22.46 31.71 56.74
N ILE A 745 -21.88 30.50 56.66
CA ILE A 745 -20.45 30.28 56.80
C ILE A 745 -19.90 29.71 55.49
N THR A 746 -18.79 30.27 55.03
CA THR A 746 -18.01 29.72 53.91
C THR A 746 -16.56 29.49 54.32
N VAL A 747 -15.96 28.45 53.75
CA VAL A 747 -14.53 28.14 53.93
C VAL A 747 -13.83 28.29 52.59
N GLU A 748 -12.80 29.13 52.54
CA GLU A 748 -11.82 29.11 51.45
C GLU A 748 -10.59 28.34 51.93
N TYR A 749 -10.04 27.47 51.09
CA TYR A 749 -8.89 26.66 51.49
C TYR A 749 -7.99 26.32 50.31
N ASP A 750 -6.71 26.14 50.62
CA ASP A 750 -5.68 25.74 49.68
C ASP A 750 -5.08 24.42 50.17
N LEU A 751 -5.17 23.39 49.34
CA LEU A 751 -4.53 22.08 49.54
C LEU A 751 -3.31 21.98 48.63
N GLU A 752 -2.21 21.46 49.16
CA GLU A 752 -0.99 21.23 48.38
C GLU A 752 -0.37 19.89 48.76
N HIS A 753 -0.05 19.09 47.74
CA HIS A 753 0.73 17.88 47.90
C HIS A 753 1.84 17.80 46.87
N THR A 754 3.04 17.47 47.32
CA THR A 754 4.20 17.20 46.47
C THR A 754 4.59 15.75 46.64
N GLU A 755 4.53 14.97 45.56
CA GLU A 755 4.98 13.59 45.50
C GLU A 755 6.31 13.53 44.76
N VAL A 756 7.36 13.00 45.40
CA VAL A 756 8.66 12.76 44.76
C VAL A 756 8.68 11.31 44.28
N PHE A 757 8.94 11.09 43.00
CA PHE A 757 8.94 9.76 42.45
C PHE A 757 10.24 9.03 42.80
N LYS A 758 10.09 7.92 43.52
CA LYS A 758 11.20 7.04 43.96
C LYS A 758 10.78 5.58 43.80
N PRO A 759 11.73 4.65 43.63
CA PRO A 759 11.43 3.23 43.68
C PRO A 759 10.86 2.87 45.05
N GLU A 760 9.62 2.38 45.09
CA GLU A 760 8.91 2.07 46.34
C GLU A 760 8.05 0.81 46.18
N LEU A 761 7.94 0.04 47.26
CA LEU A 761 7.03 -1.11 47.34
C LEU A 761 5.58 -0.64 47.34
N VAL A 762 4.73 -1.36 46.61
CA VAL A 762 3.29 -1.13 46.53
C VAL A 762 2.61 -1.64 47.82
N GLU A 763 2.78 -0.92 48.94
CA GLU A 763 2.19 -1.32 50.22
C GLU A 763 0.73 -0.84 50.38
N ASP A 764 0.37 0.33 49.80
CA ASP A 764 -1.03 0.82 49.69
C ASP A 764 -1.14 2.00 48.71
N VAL A 765 -1.55 1.74 47.45
CA VAL A 765 -1.72 2.80 46.42
C VAL A 765 -2.81 3.80 46.82
N ASN A 766 -3.76 3.41 47.67
CA ASN A 766 -4.90 4.23 48.07
C ASN A 766 -4.57 5.25 49.18
N ARG A 767 -3.30 5.42 49.52
CA ARG A 767 -2.81 6.46 50.45
C ARG A 767 -1.93 7.51 49.78
N ARG A 768 -1.59 7.35 48.50
CA ARG A 768 -0.57 8.14 47.81
C ARG A 768 -1.06 8.69 46.47
N THR A 769 -0.27 9.59 45.90
CA THR A 769 -0.45 9.99 44.50
C THR A 769 0.03 8.86 43.61
N ALA A 770 -0.72 8.56 42.55
CA ALA A 770 -0.35 7.55 41.57
C ALA A 770 -0.34 8.14 40.16
N LEU A 771 0.61 7.68 39.35
CA LEU A 771 0.73 8.01 37.93
C LEU A 771 0.38 6.76 37.12
N LEU A 772 -0.58 6.88 36.20
CA LEU A 772 -0.89 5.84 35.23
C LEU A 772 -0.63 6.34 33.82
N HIS A 773 -0.11 5.45 32.98
CA HIS A 773 0.07 5.68 31.56
C HIS A 773 -1.09 5.09 30.79
N ILE A 774 -1.60 5.84 29.80
CA ILE A 774 -2.65 5.39 28.89
C ILE A 774 -1.98 4.76 27.67
N TYR A 775 -2.13 3.45 27.50
CA TYR A 775 -1.59 2.68 26.38
C TYR A 775 -2.68 2.41 25.32
N PRO A 776 -2.32 2.03 24.09
CA PRO A 776 -3.28 1.90 22.98
C PRO A 776 -4.44 0.93 23.25
N PHE A 777 -4.19 -0.12 24.03
CA PHE A 777 -5.17 -1.18 24.31
C PHE A 777 -5.33 -1.46 25.81
N GLY A 778 -4.89 -0.52 26.67
CA GLY A 778 -4.90 -0.71 28.11
C GLY A 778 -4.19 0.41 28.85
N TYR A 779 -3.65 0.10 30.02
CA TYR A 779 -2.99 1.08 30.87
C TYR A 779 -1.82 0.44 31.63
N ARG A 780 -1.02 1.26 32.29
CA ARG A 780 0.02 0.78 33.22
C ARG A 780 0.12 1.70 34.41
N LEU A 781 0.24 1.12 35.61
CA LEU A 781 0.64 1.88 36.79
C LEU A 781 2.13 2.23 36.66
N ALA A 782 2.45 3.48 36.36
CA ALA A 782 3.82 3.96 36.22
C ALA A 782 4.46 4.28 37.58
N TYR A 783 3.67 4.81 38.53
CA TYR A 783 4.12 5.05 39.90
C TYR A 783 2.97 4.80 40.89
N PRO A 784 3.20 4.12 42.04
CA PRO A 784 4.50 3.61 42.54
C PRO A 784 4.92 2.25 41.95
N GLN A 785 6.23 2.04 41.79
CA GLN A 785 6.85 0.79 41.31
C GLN A 785 8.18 0.51 42.03
N ALA A 786 8.41 -0.73 42.48
CA ALA A 786 9.57 -1.07 43.34
C ALA A 786 10.91 -1.17 42.60
N ASN A 787 10.87 -1.58 41.32
CA ASN A 787 12.04 -1.90 40.51
C ASN A 787 12.28 -0.88 39.37
N GLU A 788 11.77 0.34 39.51
CA GLU A 788 11.96 1.41 38.53
C GLU A 788 12.69 2.58 39.18
N SER A 789 13.81 2.99 38.57
CA SER A 789 14.61 4.13 39.00
C SER A 789 14.27 5.41 38.27
N GLU A 790 13.55 5.31 37.15
CA GLU A 790 13.15 6.45 36.31
C GLU A 790 11.66 6.33 35.98
N PHE A 791 10.97 7.46 35.97
CA PHE A 791 9.53 7.53 35.76
C PHE A 791 9.24 8.50 34.62
N THR A 792 8.66 8.03 33.52
CA THR A 792 8.38 8.88 32.35
C THR A 792 7.02 9.54 32.46
N LEU A 793 6.85 10.72 31.87
CA LEU A 793 5.55 11.39 31.81
C LEU A 793 4.56 10.62 30.94
N LEU A 794 5.04 10.16 29.78
CA LEU A 794 4.25 9.47 28.77
C LEU A 794 4.70 8.01 28.63
N PRO A 795 3.81 7.13 28.11
CA PRO A 795 4.19 5.77 27.74
C PRO A 795 5.35 5.77 26.75
N GLU A 796 6.38 4.96 27.02
CA GLU A 796 7.45 4.72 26.05
C GLU A 796 7.06 3.58 25.10
N VAL A 797 7.27 3.83 23.80
CA VAL A 797 7.15 2.82 22.77
C VAL A 797 8.55 2.53 22.23
N GLU A 798 9.10 1.37 22.61
CA GLU A 798 10.50 1.00 22.36
C GLU A 798 10.88 0.96 20.87
N HIS A 799 9.95 0.54 20.02
CA HIS A 799 10.19 0.25 18.60
C HIS A 799 9.14 0.95 17.73
N ALA A 800 9.54 1.43 16.55
CA ALA A 800 8.65 2.19 15.68
C ALA A 800 7.50 1.37 15.11
N ALA A 801 7.71 0.09 14.81
CA ALA A 801 6.69 -0.74 14.14
C ALA A 801 6.47 -2.05 14.91
N ASN A 802 5.23 -2.33 15.33
CA ASN A 802 4.90 -3.44 16.24
C ASN A 802 3.63 -4.20 15.83
N LEU A 803 3.70 -5.52 15.84
CA LEU A 803 2.58 -6.45 15.77
C LEU A 803 2.47 -7.22 17.08
N TYR A 804 1.34 -7.12 17.77
CA TYR A 804 1.01 -7.93 18.93
C TYR A 804 0.09 -9.08 18.54
N ILE A 805 0.48 -10.29 18.92
CA ILE A 805 -0.19 -11.57 18.62
C ILE A 805 -0.69 -12.15 19.94
N GLY A 806 -2.01 -12.19 20.11
CA GLY A 806 -2.69 -12.65 21.32
C GLY A 806 -3.12 -14.11 21.21
N LEU A 807 -2.65 -14.94 22.14
CA LEU A 807 -2.85 -16.38 22.18
C LEU A 807 -3.58 -16.83 23.46
N GLU A 808 -4.54 -17.73 23.31
CA GLU A 808 -5.24 -18.37 24.42
C GLU A 808 -4.87 -19.86 24.55
N LYS A 809 -4.97 -20.38 25.78
CA LYS A 809 -4.72 -21.79 26.12
C LYS A 809 -3.30 -22.30 25.84
N VAL A 810 -2.34 -21.39 25.77
CA VAL A 810 -0.91 -21.71 25.64
C VAL A 810 -0.42 -22.43 26.89
N LYS A 811 0.31 -23.53 26.72
CA LYS A 811 1.02 -24.23 27.80
C LYS A 811 2.49 -23.82 27.87
N GLN A 812 3.09 -23.99 29.04
CA GLN A 812 4.52 -23.73 29.25
C GLN A 812 5.38 -24.61 28.35
N GLN A 813 6.42 -24.02 27.74
CA GLN A 813 7.34 -24.69 26.82
C GLN A 813 6.68 -25.35 25.61
N GLU A 814 5.45 -24.99 25.29
CA GLU A 814 4.72 -25.50 24.14
C GLU A 814 5.35 -25.02 22.83
N ILE A 815 5.41 -25.90 21.84
CA ILE A 815 5.89 -25.55 20.49
C ILE A 815 4.67 -25.23 19.63
N LEU A 816 4.69 -24.05 19.00
CA LEU A 816 3.64 -23.56 18.12
C LEU A 816 4.22 -23.29 16.73
N SER A 817 3.48 -23.67 15.70
CA SER A 817 3.82 -23.41 14.30
C SER A 817 2.85 -22.40 13.69
N PHE A 818 3.37 -21.26 13.23
CA PHE A 818 2.64 -20.15 12.64
C PHE A 818 2.88 -20.09 11.13
N LEU A 819 1.85 -20.19 10.31
CA LEU A 819 1.92 -19.79 8.90
C LEU A 819 1.61 -18.31 8.79
N PHE A 820 2.57 -17.54 8.29
CA PHE A 820 2.36 -16.17 7.81
C PHE A 820 2.12 -16.24 6.31
N GLN A 821 0.87 -16.02 5.89
CA GLN A 821 0.54 -15.84 4.49
C GLN A 821 0.62 -14.35 4.15
N LEU A 822 1.54 -14.00 3.26
CA LEU A 822 1.79 -12.63 2.82
C LEU A 822 1.24 -12.40 1.40
N GLU A 823 0.97 -11.14 1.07
CA GLU A 823 0.66 -10.64 -0.26
C GLU A 823 1.75 -9.71 -0.75
N GLU A 824 2.07 -9.80 -2.03
CA GLU A 824 3.14 -9.04 -2.67
C GLU A 824 2.60 -7.71 -3.18
N LYS A 825 2.57 -6.74 -2.28
CA LYS A 825 2.24 -5.35 -2.56
C LYS A 825 3.42 -4.53 -2.05
N TYR A 826 3.98 -3.63 -2.85
CA TYR A 826 5.08 -2.71 -2.47
C TYR A 826 6.54 -3.22 -2.51
N TYR A 827 6.84 -4.42 -3.02
CA TYR A 827 8.24 -4.82 -3.28
C TYR A 827 8.73 -4.20 -4.60
N SER A 828 9.73 -3.30 -4.53
CA SER A 828 10.31 -2.65 -5.72
C SER A 828 11.57 -3.36 -6.21
N ASP A 829 12.51 -3.66 -5.33
CA ASP A 829 13.87 -4.06 -5.71
C ASP A 829 14.65 -4.75 -4.59
N THR A 830 15.87 -5.19 -4.93
CA THR A 830 16.84 -5.80 -4.00
C THR A 830 17.92 -4.83 -3.48
N THR A 831 17.81 -3.53 -3.72
CA THR A 831 18.81 -2.53 -3.27
C THR A 831 18.57 -2.09 -1.83
N GLY A 832 17.35 -2.28 -1.31
CA GLY A 832 17.02 -2.02 0.09
C GLY A 832 17.73 -2.94 1.09
N THR A 833 17.94 -2.44 2.31
CA THR A 833 18.48 -3.21 3.43
C THR A 833 17.40 -4.12 4.03
N LEU A 834 17.74 -5.40 4.17
CA LEU A 834 16.90 -6.35 4.90
C LEU A 834 16.88 -5.96 6.37
N GLN A 835 15.67 -5.92 6.93
CA GLN A 835 15.48 -5.50 8.31
C GLN A 835 15.52 -6.67 9.29
N SER A 836 15.96 -6.37 10.51
CA SER A 836 15.98 -7.33 11.61
C SER A 836 14.69 -7.23 12.42
N TYR A 837 13.91 -8.30 12.44
CA TYR A 837 12.73 -8.41 13.29
C TYR A 837 13.10 -8.99 14.65
N GLN A 838 12.54 -8.42 15.72
CA GLN A 838 12.74 -8.91 17.09
C GLN A 838 11.44 -9.45 17.65
N TRP A 839 11.50 -10.69 18.15
CA TRP A 839 10.42 -11.33 18.89
C TRP A 839 10.56 -11.03 20.38
N SER A 840 9.46 -10.68 21.03
CA SER A 840 9.35 -10.56 22.48
C SER A 840 8.01 -11.08 22.98
N TYR A 841 7.89 -11.29 24.29
CA TYR A 841 6.65 -11.70 24.93
C TYR A 841 6.32 -10.79 26.11
N LEU A 842 5.03 -10.62 26.39
CA LEU A 842 4.58 -9.77 27.48
C LEU A 842 4.56 -10.57 28.79
N HIS A 843 5.22 -10.04 29.81
CA HIS A 843 5.19 -10.59 31.17
C HIS A 843 5.23 -9.45 32.18
N ASN A 844 4.22 -9.36 33.07
CA ASN A 844 4.10 -8.31 34.10
C ASN A 844 4.29 -6.88 33.55
N ASP A 845 3.56 -6.54 32.48
CA ASP A 845 3.63 -5.25 31.77
C ASP A 845 5.00 -4.88 31.14
N LYS A 846 5.96 -5.81 31.11
CA LYS A 846 7.25 -5.64 30.44
C LYS A 846 7.36 -6.56 29.23
N TRP A 847 7.88 -6.02 28.13
CA TRP A 847 8.24 -6.81 26.97
C TRP A 847 9.62 -7.42 27.20
N LEU A 848 9.70 -8.75 27.20
CA LEU A 848 10.96 -9.48 27.36
C LEU A 848 11.35 -10.10 26.01
N PRO A 849 12.60 -9.92 25.54
CA PRO A 849 13.04 -10.48 24.27
C PRO A 849 12.96 -12.00 24.31
N LEU A 850 12.56 -12.60 23.19
CA LEU A 850 12.56 -14.03 22.99
C LEU A 850 13.95 -14.45 22.52
N GLU A 851 14.67 -15.25 23.33
CA GLU A 851 16.02 -15.70 22.98
C GLU A 851 16.02 -16.55 21.70
N GLN A 852 17.12 -16.54 20.95
CA GLN A 852 17.21 -17.22 19.64
C GLN A 852 16.91 -18.73 19.72
N GLN A 853 17.20 -19.38 20.86
CA GLN A 853 16.86 -20.79 21.11
C GLN A 853 15.36 -21.12 21.11
N HIS A 854 14.50 -20.11 21.28
CA HIS A 854 13.05 -20.26 21.21
C HIS A 854 12.51 -20.16 19.78
N ILE A 855 13.30 -19.68 18.82
CA ILE A 855 12.95 -19.66 17.40
C ILE A 855 13.52 -20.93 16.77
N LEU A 856 12.69 -21.98 16.66
CA LEU A 856 13.13 -23.31 16.23
C LEU A 856 13.31 -23.41 14.72
N ALA A 857 12.49 -22.67 13.95
CA ALA A 857 12.58 -22.59 12.50
C ALA A 857 11.88 -21.32 12.01
N ASP A 858 12.40 -20.73 10.93
CA ASP A 858 11.77 -19.64 10.20
C ASP A 858 11.98 -19.88 8.69
N SER A 859 10.90 -20.21 7.98
CA SER A 859 10.93 -20.36 6.52
C SER A 859 10.52 -19.10 5.75
N THR A 860 10.14 -18.02 6.43
CA THR A 860 9.70 -16.74 5.85
C THR A 860 10.86 -15.88 5.35
N GLN A 861 12.10 -16.23 5.73
CA GLN A 861 13.33 -15.48 5.42
C GLN A 861 13.24 -14.02 5.89
N SER A 862 12.87 -13.80 7.16
CA SER A 862 12.58 -12.46 7.69
C SER A 862 11.39 -11.79 6.99
N PHE A 863 10.29 -12.53 6.82
CA PHE A 863 9.01 -12.04 6.27
C PHE A 863 9.08 -11.44 4.85
N ILE A 864 10.08 -11.81 4.05
CA ILE A 864 10.15 -11.45 2.62
C ILE A 864 9.30 -12.38 1.74
N ARG A 865 8.88 -13.54 2.27
CA ARG A 865 7.95 -14.47 1.64
C ARG A 865 7.00 -15.11 2.65
N SER A 866 5.92 -15.68 2.14
CA SER A 866 5.03 -16.54 2.92
C SER A 866 5.79 -17.75 3.47
N GLY A 867 5.51 -18.14 4.71
CA GLY A 867 6.24 -19.25 5.34
C GLY A 867 5.79 -19.56 6.76
N ILE A 868 6.42 -20.59 7.33
CA ILE A 868 6.12 -21.10 8.67
C ILE A 868 7.24 -20.70 9.63
N ILE A 869 6.84 -20.13 10.76
CA ILE A 869 7.71 -19.88 11.92
C ILE A 869 7.31 -20.84 13.03
N VAL A 870 8.28 -21.56 13.57
CA VAL A 870 8.08 -22.49 14.69
C VAL A 870 8.72 -21.88 15.94
N LEU A 871 7.88 -21.56 16.93
CA LEU A 871 8.29 -20.95 18.18
C LEU A 871 8.10 -21.92 19.34
N LYS A 872 9.09 -22.02 20.22
CA LYS A 872 8.97 -22.65 21.53
C LYS A 872 8.62 -21.57 22.55
N MET A 873 7.42 -21.62 23.11
CA MET A 873 6.97 -20.64 24.10
C MET A 873 7.84 -20.70 25.36
N PRO A 874 8.17 -19.56 26.00
CA PRO A 874 8.98 -19.55 27.23
C PRO A 874 8.21 -20.15 28.42
N MET A 875 8.82 -20.18 29.61
CA MET A 875 8.09 -20.53 30.84
C MET A 875 7.13 -19.39 31.17
N LEU A 876 5.88 -19.59 30.79
CA LEU A 876 4.82 -18.61 30.95
C LEU A 876 4.00 -18.93 32.20
N ASP A 877 4.02 -18.03 33.17
CA ASP A 877 2.77 -17.65 33.82
C ASP A 877 2.25 -16.45 33.04
N ALA A 878 0.97 -16.47 32.66
CA ALA A 878 0.27 -15.35 32.05
C ALA A 878 0.08 -14.24 33.10
N GLY A 879 1.19 -13.77 33.69
CA GLY A 879 1.24 -12.81 34.78
C GLY A 879 0.31 -11.64 34.52
N GLY A 880 -0.24 -11.10 35.59
CA GLY A 880 -1.15 -9.97 35.52
C GLY A 880 -0.50 -8.84 34.70
N HIS A 881 -1.12 -8.50 33.59
CA HIS A 881 -0.75 -7.36 32.75
C HIS A 881 -1.97 -6.50 32.54
N THR A 882 -1.76 -5.19 32.44
CA THR A 882 -2.80 -4.21 32.22
C THR A 882 -2.59 -3.44 30.91
N ARG A 883 -1.40 -3.55 30.27
CA ARG A 883 -1.09 -2.86 29.00
C ARG A 883 -1.91 -3.35 27.81
N LEU A 884 -2.36 -4.60 27.85
CA LEU A 884 -3.17 -5.29 26.85
C LEU A 884 -4.28 -6.08 27.56
N GLU A 885 -5.19 -6.68 26.79
CA GLU A 885 -6.33 -7.43 27.34
C GLU A 885 -5.88 -8.61 28.25
N PRO A 886 -6.35 -8.67 29.51
CA PRO A 886 -5.90 -9.67 30.48
C PRO A 886 -6.41 -11.08 30.14
N GLY A 887 -5.68 -12.11 30.57
CA GLY A 887 -6.02 -13.52 30.34
C GLY A 887 -5.56 -14.08 28.99
N ILE A 888 -4.93 -13.24 28.16
CA ILE A 888 -4.33 -13.61 26.87
C ILE A 888 -2.81 -13.58 27.01
N GLN A 889 -2.12 -14.55 26.41
CA GLN A 889 -0.66 -14.48 26.28
C GLN A 889 -0.30 -13.68 25.04
N TRP A 890 0.52 -12.64 25.20
CA TRP A 890 0.93 -11.79 24.08
C TRP A 890 2.36 -12.06 23.65
N LEU A 891 2.54 -12.21 22.34
CA LEU A 891 3.81 -12.09 21.64
C LEU A 891 3.85 -10.75 20.92
N ARG A 892 5.03 -10.17 20.76
CA ARG A 892 5.28 -9.00 19.93
C ARG A 892 6.35 -9.34 18.91
N LEU A 893 6.05 -9.02 17.66
CA LEU A 893 7.02 -8.87 16.60
C LEU A 893 7.25 -7.38 16.40
N SER A 894 8.50 -6.94 16.43
CA SER A 894 8.82 -5.51 16.35
C SER A 894 10.05 -5.21 15.52
N CYS A 895 10.07 -4.02 14.90
CA CYS A 895 11.22 -3.46 14.21
C CYS A 895 11.56 -2.08 14.80
N ALA A 896 12.85 -1.83 15.05
CA ALA A 896 13.31 -0.60 15.68
C ALA A 896 12.92 0.64 14.87
N GLU A 897 13.13 0.59 13.55
CA GLU A 897 12.72 1.62 12.59
C GLU A 897 11.56 1.09 11.73
N ALA A 898 10.79 2.02 11.15
CA ALA A 898 9.71 1.66 10.25
C ALA A 898 10.25 0.87 9.04
N PRO A 899 9.61 -0.25 8.66
CA PRO A 899 10.18 -1.10 7.67
C PRO A 899 10.11 -0.50 6.25
N ALA A 900 11.26 -0.44 5.57
CA ALA A 900 11.35 0.06 4.20
C ALA A 900 10.56 -0.87 3.25
N THR A 901 10.67 -2.18 3.49
CA THR A 901 9.78 -3.18 2.91
C THR A 901 8.49 -3.21 3.73
N ARG A 902 7.32 -3.26 3.08
CA ARG A 902 6.02 -3.29 3.77
C ARG A 902 5.32 -4.64 3.56
N PRO A 903 5.64 -5.70 4.34
CA PRO A 903 4.96 -6.99 4.21
C PRO A 903 3.47 -6.85 4.48
N MET A 904 2.65 -7.23 3.50
CA MET A 904 1.20 -7.24 3.63
C MET A 904 0.73 -8.63 4.04
N VAL A 905 -0.02 -8.75 5.12
CA VAL A 905 -0.48 -10.04 5.66
C VAL A 905 -1.88 -10.33 5.13
N LYS A 906 -2.04 -11.49 4.48
CA LYS A 906 -3.36 -12.06 4.14
C LYS A 906 -3.95 -12.85 5.29
N GLY A 907 -3.12 -13.52 6.10
CA GLY A 907 -3.58 -14.28 7.27
C GLY A 907 -2.44 -14.89 8.08
N ILE A 908 -2.69 -15.10 9.37
CA ILE A 908 -1.78 -15.78 10.30
C ILE A 908 -2.52 -17.00 10.87
N PHE A 909 -1.95 -18.20 10.72
CA PHE A 909 -2.61 -19.45 11.10
C PHE A 909 -1.71 -20.30 12.01
N LEU A 910 -2.31 -20.96 12.99
CA LEU A 910 -1.63 -21.92 13.87
C LEU A 910 -1.68 -23.34 13.32
N ASN A 911 -0.88 -24.24 13.91
CA ASN A 911 -0.82 -25.67 13.57
C ASN A 911 -0.54 -25.93 12.08
N ALA A 912 0.27 -25.06 11.47
CA ALA A 912 0.67 -25.17 10.08
C ALA A 912 1.82 -26.16 9.87
N GLY A 913 1.81 -26.83 8.73
CA GLY A 913 2.94 -27.61 8.23
C GLY A 913 3.07 -27.52 6.72
N ILE A 914 4.14 -28.09 6.19
CA ILE A 914 4.46 -28.10 4.76
C ILE A 914 4.53 -29.55 4.25
N VAL A 915 3.78 -29.83 3.19
CA VAL A 915 3.72 -31.15 2.56
C VAL A 915 4.23 -31.06 1.12
N ARG A 916 4.88 -32.12 0.63
CA ARG A 916 5.49 -32.22 -0.71
C ARG A 916 4.86 -33.36 -1.50
N ARG A 917 4.65 -33.21 -2.80
CA ARG A 917 4.14 -34.30 -3.65
C ARG A 917 5.09 -35.50 -3.69
N GLU A 918 4.52 -36.71 -3.69
CA GLU A 918 5.27 -37.97 -3.76
C GLU A 918 5.62 -38.42 -5.19
N GLN A 919 4.76 -38.13 -6.17
CA GLN A 919 4.92 -38.62 -7.54
C GLN A 919 5.80 -37.66 -8.37
N ALA A 920 6.83 -38.22 -9.00
CA ALA A 920 7.81 -37.52 -9.85
C ALA A 920 7.38 -37.35 -11.31
N ASP A 921 6.25 -37.95 -11.75
CA ASP A 921 5.84 -37.97 -13.15
C ASP A 921 4.61 -37.07 -13.36
N THR A 922 4.80 -35.76 -13.28
CA THR A 922 3.72 -34.77 -13.43
C THR A 922 3.65 -34.29 -14.87
N ALA A 923 2.95 -35.04 -15.72
CA ALA A 923 2.69 -34.66 -17.12
C ALA A 923 1.52 -33.66 -17.30
N ILE A 924 0.78 -33.28 -16.24
CA ILE A 924 -0.54 -32.62 -16.39
C ILE A 924 -0.69 -31.29 -15.63
N SER A 925 -0.17 -31.15 -14.40
CA SER A 925 -0.23 -29.87 -13.65
C SER A 925 0.78 -29.83 -12.51
N THR A 926 1.46 -28.70 -12.36
CA THR A 926 2.46 -28.43 -11.31
C THR A 926 1.96 -27.48 -10.22
N SER A 927 0.69 -27.09 -10.29
CA SER A 927 0.01 -26.36 -9.22
C SER A 927 -1.23 -27.13 -8.76
N LEU A 928 -1.38 -27.20 -7.44
CA LEU A 928 -2.51 -27.76 -6.72
C LEU A 928 -3.43 -26.60 -6.32
N PRO A 929 -4.67 -26.55 -6.83
CA PRO A 929 -5.62 -25.51 -6.43
C PRO A 929 -5.90 -25.52 -4.93
N PRO A 930 -6.30 -24.39 -4.33
CA PRO A 930 -6.82 -24.33 -2.96
C PRO A 930 -7.86 -25.42 -2.66
N LEU A 931 -7.90 -25.89 -1.42
CA LEU A 931 -8.88 -26.82 -0.86
C LEU A 931 -8.91 -28.23 -1.50
N SER A 932 -7.83 -28.61 -2.17
CA SER A 932 -7.67 -29.95 -2.77
C SER A 932 -7.32 -31.01 -1.73
N ILE A 933 -6.53 -30.65 -0.70
CA ILE A 933 -6.23 -31.52 0.45
C ILE A 933 -7.27 -31.28 1.55
N LYS A 934 -8.02 -32.32 1.90
CA LYS A 934 -9.14 -32.24 2.88
C LYS A 934 -8.98 -33.15 4.09
N SER A 935 -8.09 -34.13 4.04
CA SER A 935 -7.94 -35.15 5.08
C SER A 935 -6.53 -35.77 5.09
N LEU A 936 -6.31 -36.65 6.06
CA LEU A 936 -5.12 -37.50 6.17
C LEU A 936 -5.43 -38.87 5.56
N GLN A 937 -4.46 -39.52 4.93
CA GLN A 937 -4.66 -40.86 4.38
C GLN A 937 -4.98 -41.89 5.48
N LYS A 938 -4.33 -41.75 6.64
CA LYS A 938 -4.61 -42.52 7.84
C LYS A 938 -5.22 -41.60 8.88
N GLU A 939 -6.40 -41.93 9.39
CA GLU A 939 -7.04 -41.16 10.45
C GLU A 939 -6.18 -41.14 11.71
N VAL A 940 -5.96 -39.94 12.25
CA VAL A 940 -5.26 -39.73 13.51
C VAL A 940 -6.29 -39.19 14.52
N ARG A 941 -6.49 -39.91 15.62
CA ARG A 941 -7.38 -39.46 16.70
C ARG A 941 -6.97 -38.07 17.18
N GLY A 942 -7.93 -37.22 17.52
CA GLY A 942 -7.67 -35.85 17.99
C GLY A 942 -7.63 -34.79 16.89
N ILE A 943 -7.60 -35.16 15.61
CA ILE A 943 -7.67 -34.20 14.49
C ILE A 943 -9.12 -34.08 14.01
N GLN A 944 -9.62 -32.86 13.90
CA GLN A 944 -10.97 -32.55 13.41
C GLN A 944 -10.97 -32.37 11.90
N GLN A 945 -10.05 -31.56 11.37
CA GLN A 945 -10.05 -31.18 9.95
C GLN A 945 -8.64 -30.77 9.48
N VAL A 946 -8.41 -30.90 8.18
CA VAL A 946 -7.22 -30.37 7.49
C VAL A 946 -7.67 -29.35 6.45
N TYR A 947 -7.01 -28.20 6.40
CA TYR A 947 -7.21 -27.17 5.38
C TYR A 947 -5.93 -26.94 4.57
N GLN A 948 -6.08 -26.79 3.26
CA GLN A 948 -5.06 -26.24 2.37
C GLN A 948 -5.66 -25.00 1.72
N LEU A 949 -5.47 -23.82 2.32
CA LEU A 949 -6.18 -22.59 1.92
C LEU A 949 -5.55 -21.90 0.70
N PHE A 950 -4.28 -22.17 0.41
CA PHE A 950 -3.50 -21.50 -0.63
C PHE A 950 -2.95 -22.53 -1.62
N PRO A 951 -2.72 -22.16 -2.89
CA PRO A 951 -2.23 -23.09 -3.91
C PRO A 951 -0.84 -23.66 -3.55
N SER A 952 -0.48 -24.79 -4.16
CA SER A 952 0.90 -25.28 -4.08
C SER A 952 1.85 -24.39 -4.89
N PHE A 953 3.14 -24.46 -4.53
CA PHE A 953 4.20 -23.66 -5.11
C PHE A 953 5.48 -24.51 -5.28
N GLY A 954 6.40 -24.01 -6.12
CA GLY A 954 7.72 -24.61 -6.35
C GLY A 954 7.74 -25.90 -7.20
N GLY A 955 6.61 -26.37 -7.71
CA GLY A 955 6.57 -27.53 -8.61
C GLY A 955 6.94 -27.18 -10.04
N ARG A 956 7.71 -28.04 -10.70
CA ARG A 956 8.11 -27.88 -12.11
C ARG A 956 7.80 -29.13 -12.91
N PRO A 957 7.21 -29.02 -14.11
CA PRO A 957 6.90 -30.18 -14.92
C PRO A 957 8.21 -30.81 -15.44
N ALA A 958 8.12 -32.06 -15.89
CA ALA A 958 9.22 -32.64 -16.65
C ALA A 958 9.42 -31.82 -17.93
N GLU A 959 10.68 -31.64 -18.31
CA GLU A 959 11.04 -30.85 -19.47
C GLU A 959 10.48 -31.44 -20.76
N THR A 960 9.80 -30.62 -21.55
CA THR A 960 9.30 -31.00 -22.88
C THR A 960 10.45 -31.08 -23.89
N LYS A 961 10.20 -31.70 -25.06
CA LYS A 961 11.22 -31.77 -26.13
C LYS A 961 11.65 -30.38 -26.62
N GLU A 962 10.72 -29.44 -26.72
CA GLU A 962 11.00 -28.08 -27.18
C GLU A 962 11.84 -27.31 -26.15
N GLU A 963 11.46 -27.36 -24.87
CA GLU A 963 12.23 -26.75 -23.77
C GLU A 963 13.64 -27.35 -23.67
N TYR A 964 13.78 -28.67 -23.86
CA TYR A 964 15.08 -29.34 -23.92
C TYR A 964 15.96 -28.78 -25.05
N TYR A 965 15.41 -28.60 -26.26
CA TYR A 965 16.17 -28.05 -27.38
C TYR A 965 16.61 -26.61 -27.11
N VAL A 966 15.74 -25.78 -26.52
CA VAL A 966 16.08 -24.40 -26.12
C VAL A 966 17.22 -24.41 -25.12
N ARG A 967 17.06 -25.14 -24.01
CA ARG A 967 18.07 -25.21 -22.95
C ARG A 967 19.41 -25.69 -23.47
N VAL A 968 19.45 -26.77 -24.26
CA VAL A 968 20.71 -27.31 -24.78
C VAL A 968 21.36 -26.32 -25.75
N SER A 969 20.58 -25.69 -26.62
CA SER A 969 21.09 -24.67 -27.56
C SER A 969 21.70 -23.47 -26.81
N GLU A 970 20.98 -22.90 -25.85
CA GLU A 970 21.46 -21.80 -25.01
C GLU A 970 22.72 -22.22 -24.23
N ARG A 971 22.70 -23.41 -23.62
CA ARG A 971 23.83 -23.99 -22.90
C ARG A 971 25.09 -24.08 -23.75
N LEU A 972 24.96 -24.46 -25.02
CA LEU A 972 26.09 -24.55 -25.94
C LEU A 972 26.66 -23.17 -26.31
N ARG A 973 25.81 -22.13 -26.34
CA ARG A 973 26.23 -20.75 -26.59
C ARG A 973 26.98 -20.17 -25.40
N HIS A 974 26.35 -20.10 -24.24
CA HIS A 974 26.89 -19.40 -23.08
C HIS A 974 27.75 -20.28 -22.16
N LYS A 975 27.73 -21.61 -22.28
CA LYS A 975 28.61 -22.54 -21.54
C LYS A 975 28.65 -22.33 -20.01
N ASN A 976 27.51 -21.96 -19.43
CA ASN A 976 27.38 -21.54 -18.01
C ASN A 976 28.15 -20.29 -17.58
N ARG A 977 28.63 -19.48 -18.51
CA ARG A 977 29.41 -18.27 -18.22
C ARG A 977 28.84 -17.15 -19.09
N PRO A 978 27.91 -16.35 -18.57
CA PRO A 978 27.28 -15.33 -19.39
C PRO A 978 28.28 -14.20 -19.65
N VAL A 979 28.35 -13.75 -20.91
CA VAL A 979 29.24 -12.65 -21.33
C VAL A 979 28.41 -11.47 -21.85
N LEU A 980 27.28 -11.75 -22.50
CA LEU A 980 26.34 -10.77 -23.01
C LEU A 980 25.11 -10.66 -22.11
N GLY A 981 24.44 -9.50 -22.09
CA GLY A 981 23.20 -9.32 -21.32
C GLY A 981 22.11 -10.35 -21.67
N VAL A 982 22.03 -10.75 -22.95
CA VAL A 982 21.11 -11.81 -23.40
C VAL A 982 21.46 -13.19 -22.85
N ASP A 983 22.74 -13.50 -22.54
CA ASP A 983 23.10 -14.75 -21.86
C ASP A 983 22.54 -14.75 -20.43
N ILE A 984 22.63 -13.61 -19.73
CA ILE A 984 22.12 -13.43 -18.37
C ILE A 984 20.61 -13.61 -18.35
N ILE A 985 19.90 -12.93 -19.25
CA ILE A 985 18.44 -13.04 -19.40
C ILE A 985 18.03 -14.50 -19.62
N GLN A 986 18.65 -15.20 -20.58
CA GLN A 986 18.32 -16.60 -20.87
C GLN A 986 18.59 -17.53 -19.68
N MET A 987 19.72 -17.35 -18.98
CA MET A 987 20.02 -18.13 -17.77
C MET A 987 19.01 -17.87 -16.65
N VAL A 988 18.54 -16.64 -16.48
CA VAL A 988 17.50 -16.30 -15.49
C VAL A 988 16.19 -16.96 -15.88
N LEU A 989 15.73 -16.82 -17.13
CA LEU A 989 14.50 -17.46 -17.60
C LEU A 989 14.58 -18.99 -17.58
N GLU A 990 15.76 -19.59 -17.76
CA GLU A 990 15.97 -21.04 -17.60
C GLU A 990 15.90 -21.49 -16.13
N ALA A 991 16.52 -20.74 -15.23
CA ALA A 991 16.59 -21.08 -13.81
C ALA A 991 15.27 -20.79 -13.07
N PHE A 992 14.50 -19.81 -13.53
CA PHE A 992 13.26 -19.32 -12.93
C PHE A 992 12.11 -19.32 -13.96
N PRO A 993 11.46 -20.49 -14.20
CA PRO A 993 10.39 -20.63 -15.19
C PRO A 993 9.09 -19.88 -14.83
N ASP A 994 8.96 -19.48 -13.56
CA ASP A 994 7.87 -18.63 -13.07
C ASP A 994 8.04 -17.16 -13.51
N ILE A 995 9.21 -16.78 -14.04
CA ILE A 995 9.43 -15.48 -14.67
C ILE A 995 9.07 -15.57 -16.15
N LEU A 996 8.18 -14.68 -16.60
CA LEU A 996 7.72 -14.58 -17.97
C LEU A 996 8.68 -13.74 -18.82
N ILE A 997 9.10 -12.58 -18.30
CA ILE A 997 9.91 -11.59 -19.00
C ILE A 997 11.10 -11.21 -18.13
N ALA A 998 12.28 -11.12 -18.74
CA ALA A 998 13.45 -10.54 -18.11
C ALA A 998 14.13 -9.52 -19.03
N LYS A 999 14.51 -8.37 -18.47
CA LYS A 999 15.19 -7.29 -19.16
C LYS A 999 16.47 -6.90 -18.43
N TYR A 1000 17.52 -6.73 -19.20
CA TYR A 1000 18.82 -6.27 -18.72
C TYR A 1000 18.97 -4.78 -18.97
N ILE A 1001 19.43 -4.05 -17.96
CA ILE A 1001 19.79 -2.62 -18.05
C ILE A 1001 21.23 -2.49 -17.55
N SER A 1002 22.10 -1.93 -18.39
CA SER A 1002 23.45 -1.53 -17.98
C SER A 1002 23.40 -0.14 -17.36
N ASN A 1003 24.00 0.01 -16.19
CA ASN A 1003 24.23 1.33 -15.63
C ASN A 1003 25.54 1.90 -16.22
N HIS A 1004 25.47 3.12 -16.77
CA HIS A 1004 26.65 3.83 -17.30
C HIS A 1004 27.03 5.05 -16.45
N GLU A 1005 26.25 5.36 -15.41
CA GLU A 1005 26.49 6.46 -14.48
C GLU A 1005 27.07 5.92 -13.15
N ASP A 1006 28.02 6.65 -12.55
CA ASP A 1006 28.77 6.27 -11.32
C ASP A 1006 27.89 6.13 -10.04
N THR A 1007 26.57 6.28 -10.16
CA THR A 1007 25.63 6.20 -9.04
C THR A 1007 24.66 5.05 -9.24
N GLY A 1008 24.95 3.89 -8.64
CA GLY A 1008 24.05 2.73 -8.59
C GLY A 1008 24.73 1.40 -8.94
N PRO A 1009 23.99 0.27 -8.85
CA PRO A 1009 24.53 -1.05 -9.14
C PRO A 1009 24.94 -1.19 -10.62
N ASP A 1010 26.05 -1.88 -10.88
CA ASP A 1010 26.62 -2.08 -12.23
C ASP A 1010 25.63 -2.77 -13.19
N LEU A 1011 24.89 -3.74 -12.66
CA LEU A 1011 23.94 -4.55 -13.41
C LEU A 1011 22.54 -4.50 -12.78
N GLN A 1012 21.56 -4.10 -13.58
CA GLN A 1012 20.16 -4.10 -13.18
C GLN A 1012 19.36 -5.07 -14.05
N LEU A 1013 18.57 -5.93 -13.39
CA LEU A 1013 17.65 -6.86 -14.04
C LEU A 1013 16.23 -6.53 -13.65
N ILE A 1014 15.34 -6.49 -14.64
CA ILE A 1014 13.91 -6.30 -14.42
C ILE A 1014 13.20 -7.57 -14.79
N VAL A 1015 12.35 -8.06 -13.89
CA VAL A 1015 11.68 -9.35 -14.06
C VAL A 1015 10.18 -9.20 -13.86
N VAL A 1016 9.42 -9.88 -14.72
CA VAL A 1016 7.96 -9.90 -14.69
C VAL A 1016 7.50 -11.36 -14.51
N PRO A 1017 6.67 -11.66 -13.50
CA PRO A 1017 6.22 -13.02 -13.25
C PRO A 1017 5.21 -13.49 -14.30
N ARG A 1018 5.09 -14.80 -14.46
CA ARG A 1018 4.03 -15.44 -15.23
C ARG A 1018 2.73 -15.45 -14.44
N LEU A 1019 1.67 -14.87 -15.01
CA LEU A 1019 0.35 -14.85 -14.40
C LEU A 1019 -0.31 -16.25 -14.42
N GLN A 1020 -0.88 -16.67 -13.29
CA GLN A 1020 -1.66 -17.90 -13.23
C GLN A 1020 -3.04 -17.70 -13.88
N LYS A 1021 -3.55 -18.73 -14.57
CA LYS A 1021 -4.87 -18.67 -15.24
C LYS A 1021 -5.98 -18.33 -14.24
N GLY A 1022 -6.68 -17.23 -14.47
CA GLY A 1022 -7.81 -16.76 -13.64
C GLY A 1022 -7.43 -15.74 -12.56
N MET A 1023 -6.16 -15.33 -12.46
CA MET A 1023 -5.76 -14.16 -11.66
C MET A 1023 -5.52 -12.96 -12.58
N GLU A 1024 -6.39 -11.96 -12.49
CA GLU A 1024 -6.17 -10.65 -13.10
C GLU A 1024 -5.33 -9.81 -12.14
N MET A 1025 -4.07 -9.56 -12.51
CA MET A 1025 -3.17 -8.72 -11.73
C MET A 1025 -2.65 -7.60 -12.64
N PRO A 1026 -3.19 -6.38 -12.57
CA PRO A 1026 -2.86 -5.28 -13.49
C PRO A 1026 -1.40 -4.84 -13.39
N GLU A 1027 -0.80 -5.01 -12.21
CA GLU A 1027 0.62 -4.70 -11.93
C GLU A 1027 1.33 -5.99 -11.51
N PRO A 1028 1.71 -6.90 -12.45
CA PRO A 1028 2.40 -8.14 -12.10
C PRO A 1028 3.75 -7.87 -11.43
N ARG A 1029 3.97 -8.43 -10.24
CA ARG A 1029 5.21 -8.26 -9.46
C ARG A 1029 5.69 -9.59 -8.93
N THR A 1030 6.99 -9.81 -8.99
CA THR A 1030 7.68 -10.98 -8.43
C THR A 1030 7.90 -10.77 -6.94
N ASP A 1031 7.79 -11.85 -6.16
CA ASP A 1031 8.04 -11.82 -4.72
C ASP A 1031 9.50 -11.47 -4.39
N LEU A 1032 9.71 -10.76 -3.28
CA LEU A 1032 11.03 -10.26 -2.90
C LEU A 1032 12.05 -11.39 -2.66
N ALA A 1033 11.62 -12.56 -2.17
CA ALA A 1033 12.51 -13.70 -2.00
C ALA A 1033 13.00 -14.25 -3.34
N THR A 1034 12.13 -14.31 -4.35
CA THR A 1034 12.51 -14.68 -5.71
C THR A 1034 13.42 -13.63 -6.33
N LEU A 1035 13.16 -12.33 -6.12
CA LEU A 1035 14.10 -11.27 -6.57
C LEU A 1035 15.51 -11.45 -5.96
N TYR A 1036 15.61 -11.69 -4.65
CA TYR A 1036 16.89 -11.98 -4.00
C TYR A 1036 17.51 -13.30 -4.49
N SER A 1037 16.69 -14.32 -4.75
CA SER A 1037 17.16 -15.60 -5.30
C SER A 1037 17.74 -15.43 -6.71
N ILE A 1038 17.10 -14.62 -7.56
CA ILE A 1038 17.60 -14.25 -8.90
C ILE A 1038 18.89 -13.45 -8.75
N ARG A 1039 18.93 -12.46 -7.85
CA ARG A 1039 20.12 -11.65 -7.59
C ARG A 1039 21.30 -12.53 -7.19
N ASP A 1040 21.10 -13.41 -6.21
CA ASP A 1040 22.15 -14.28 -5.69
C ASP A 1040 22.60 -15.31 -6.72
N TYR A 1041 21.67 -15.84 -7.52
CA TYR A 1041 21.97 -16.69 -8.67
C TYR A 1041 22.85 -15.97 -9.69
N VAL A 1042 22.46 -14.78 -10.14
CA VAL A 1042 23.25 -13.98 -11.10
C VAL A 1042 24.60 -13.58 -10.51
N LYS A 1043 24.63 -13.15 -9.24
CA LYS A 1043 25.87 -12.79 -8.53
C LYS A 1043 26.83 -13.97 -8.41
N SER A 1044 26.33 -15.20 -8.29
CA SER A 1044 27.18 -16.41 -8.29
C SER A 1044 27.85 -16.69 -9.64
N LEU A 1045 27.31 -16.14 -10.73
CA LEU A 1045 27.83 -16.26 -12.10
C LEU A 1045 28.72 -15.07 -12.49
N MET A 1046 28.61 -13.95 -11.78
CA MET A 1046 29.36 -12.71 -12.03
C MET A 1046 30.66 -12.62 -11.21
N PRO A 1047 31.62 -11.76 -11.60
CA PRO A 1047 32.77 -11.43 -10.77
C PRO A 1047 32.36 -10.86 -9.39
N PRO A 1048 33.10 -11.15 -8.30
CA PRO A 1048 32.69 -10.77 -6.93
C PRO A 1048 32.51 -9.27 -6.68
N TYR A 1049 33.18 -8.43 -7.48
CA TYR A 1049 33.15 -6.97 -7.35
C TYR A 1049 31.97 -6.31 -8.08
N MET A 1050 31.25 -7.05 -8.94
CA MET A 1050 30.13 -6.49 -9.69
C MET A 1050 28.89 -6.42 -8.80
N GLU A 1051 28.28 -5.25 -8.72
CA GLU A 1051 27.02 -5.06 -8.02
C GLU A 1051 25.84 -5.44 -8.92
N VAL A 1052 24.97 -6.30 -8.41
CA VAL A 1052 23.80 -6.84 -9.11
C VAL A 1052 22.56 -6.45 -8.32
N ALA A 1053 21.60 -5.83 -9.01
CA ALA A 1053 20.29 -5.54 -8.48
C ALA A 1053 19.20 -6.10 -9.38
N VAL A 1054 18.13 -6.60 -8.76
CA VAL A 1054 16.95 -7.13 -9.45
C VAL A 1054 15.74 -6.33 -8.99
N HIS A 1055 14.92 -5.92 -9.94
CA HIS A 1055 13.80 -5.00 -9.74
C HIS A 1055 12.53 -5.60 -10.34
N ASN A 1056 11.41 -5.32 -9.68
CA ASN A 1056 10.11 -5.37 -10.34
C ASN A 1056 9.98 -4.15 -11.28
N PRO A 1057 9.19 -4.25 -12.36
CA PRO A 1057 8.90 -3.10 -13.20
C PRO A 1057 8.21 -1.99 -12.40
N VAL A 1058 8.53 -0.74 -12.73
CA VAL A 1058 7.84 0.43 -12.20
C VAL A 1058 6.63 0.72 -13.08
N TYR A 1059 5.44 0.76 -12.50
CA TYR A 1059 4.21 1.03 -13.25
C TYR A 1059 3.87 2.52 -13.20
N GLU A 1060 3.85 3.16 -14.36
CA GLU A 1060 3.60 4.60 -14.52
C GLU A 1060 2.25 4.82 -15.19
N ARG A 1061 1.44 5.74 -14.66
CA ARG A 1061 0.02 5.87 -15.06
C ARG A 1061 -0.14 6.87 -16.20
N VAL A 1062 -0.97 6.52 -17.18
CA VAL A 1062 -1.31 7.36 -18.32
C VAL A 1062 -2.80 7.61 -18.34
N LYS A 1063 -3.19 8.89 -18.33
CA LYS A 1063 -4.58 9.34 -18.41
C LYS A 1063 -4.86 9.89 -19.80
N VAL A 1064 -5.89 9.33 -20.44
CA VAL A 1064 -6.43 9.87 -21.69
C VAL A 1064 -7.42 10.99 -21.39
N ILE A 1065 -7.26 12.11 -22.10
CA ILE A 1065 -8.18 13.24 -22.10
C ILE A 1065 -8.72 13.40 -23.52
N CYS A 1066 -10.05 13.41 -23.69
CA CYS A 1066 -10.65 13.73 -24.99
C CYS A 1066 -12.13 14.11 -24.88
N ASP A 1067 -12.62 14.81 -25.90
CA ASP A 1067 -14.03 15.10 -26.10
C ASP A 1067 -14.58 14.16 -27.19
N VAL A 1068 -15.64 13.41 -26.88
CA VAL A 1068 -16.17 12.33 -27.72
C VAL A 1068 -17.68 12.47 -27.95
N ARG A 1069 -18.15 12.09 -29.14
CA ARG A 1069 -19.56 11.94 -29.45
C ARG A 1069 -19.88 10.49 -29.80
N PHE A 1070 -20.90 9.90 -29.19
CA PHE A 1070 -21.35 8.55 -29.47
C PHE A 1070 -22.47 8.48 -30.51
N TYR A 1071 -22.72 7.31 -31.11
CA TYR A 1071 -23.79 7.10 -32.09
C TYR A 1071 -25.21 7.15 -31.49
N ASP A 1072 -25.36 6.87 -30.19
CA ASP A 1072 -26.65 6.67 -29.52
C ASP A 1072 -26.79 7.56 -28.26
N ASN A 1073 -28.03 7.69 -27.75
CA ASN A 1073 -28.34 8.55 -26.60
C ASN A 1073 -27.95 7.97 -25.24
N ASP A 1074 -27.55 6.70 -25.15
CA ASP A 1074 -27.13 6.06 -23.90
C ASP A 1074 -25.65 6.35 -23.58
N SER A 1075 -25.34 7.63 -23.38
CA SER A 1075 -23.96 8.14 -23.27
C SER A 1075 -23.19 7.56 -22.09
N ASN A 1076 -23.87 7.18 -21.01
CA ASN A 1076 -23.22 6.62 -19.82
C ASN A 1076 -22.71 5.20 -20.04
N TYR A 1077 -23.46 4.35 -20.76
CA TYR A 1077 -23.02 3.00 -21.09
C TYR A 1077 -21.76 3.02 -21.97
N TYR A 1078 -21.77 3.81 -23.04
CA TYR A 1078 -20.63 3.91 -23.96
C TYR A 1078 -19.41 4.61 -23.35
N LEU A 1079 -19.61 5.52 -22.39
CA LEU A 1079 -18.52 6.11 -21.62
C LEU A 1079 -17.78 5.05 -20.80
N ASN A 1080 -18.50 4.21 -20.05
CA ASN A 1080 -17.89 3.12 -19.27
C ASN A 1080 -17.19 2.11 -20.19
N ARG A 1081 -17.86 1.71 -21.27
CA ARG A 1081 -17.28 0.81 -22.27
C ARG A 1081 -16.02 1.38 -22.91
N MET A 1082 -15.97 2.69 -23.18
CA MET A 1082 -14.78 3.35 -23.72
C MET A 1082 -13.62 3.36 -22.73
N GLN A 1083 -13.89 3.54 -21.43
CA GLN A 1083 -12.85 3.39 -20.42
C GLN A 1083 -12.27 1.97 -20.44
N ASP A 1084 -13.13 0.93 -20.49
CA ASP A 1084 -12.70 -0.46 -20.59
C ASP A 1084 -11.89 -0.74 -21.87
N ASP A 1085 -12.33 -0.22 -23.03
CA ASP A 1085 -11.64 -0.41 -24.31
C ASP A 1085 -10.26 0.31 -24.32
N ILE A 1086 -10.13 1.48 -23.69
CA ILE A 1086 -8.83 2.14 -23.51
C ILE A 1086 -7.92 1.35 -22.56
N HIS A 1087 -8.47 0.82 -21.46
CA HIS A 1087 -7.72 -0.05 -20.56
C HIS A 1087 -7.19 -1.28 -21.30
N HIS A 1088 -8.02 -1.90 -22.14
CA HIS A 1088 -7.63 -3.05 -22.97
C HIS A 1088 -6.50 -2.71 -23.94
N PHE A 1089 -6.56 -1.54 -24.60
CA PHE A 1089 -5.50 -1.11 -25.52
C PHE A 1089 -4.16 -0.87 -24.81
N LEU A 1090 -4.17 -0.22 -23.64
CA LEU A 1090 -2.95 0.10 -22.90
C LEU A 1090 -2.36 -1.11 -22.15
N THR A 1091 -3.18 -2.13 -21.86
CA THR A 1091 -2.76 -3.34 -21.12
C THR A 1091 -3.21 -4.63 -21.82
N PRO A 1092 -2.77 -4.87 -23.07
CA PRO A 1092 -3.27 -6.00 -23.86
C PRO A 1092 -2.97 -7.36 -23.21
N TRP A 1093 -1.88 -7.47 -22.44
CA TRP A 1093 -1.46 -8.68 -21.71
C TRP A 1093 -2.43 -9.15 -20.62
N LEU A 1094 -3.37 -8.31 -20.17
CA LEU A 1094 -4.39 -8.73 -19.19
C LEU A 1094 -5.56 -9.48 -19.83
N TYR A 1095 -5.77 -9.29 -21.13
CA TYR A 1095 -6.99 -9.71 -21.80
C TYR A 1095 -6.74 -10.67 -22.97
N ASP A 1096 -5.64 -10.47 -23.69
CA ASP A 1096 -5.22 -11.33 -24.79
C ASP A 1096 -4.17 -12.35 -24.31
N LYS A 1097 -4.33 -13.61 -24.73
CA LYS A 1097 -3.44 -14.70 -24.34
C LYS A 1097 -2.11 -14.68 -25.09
N ASP A 1098 -2.10 -14.02 -26.25
CA ASP A 1098 -0.95 -13.97 -27.15
C ASP A 1098 -0.24 -12.60 -27.09
N ALA A 1099 -0.74 -11.65 -26.29
CA ALA A 1099 -0.12 -10.35 -26.10
C ALA A 1099 0.87 -10.37 -24.93
N ASP A 1100 2.15 -10.12 -25.23
CA ASP A 1100 3.20 -9.98 -24.22
C ASP A 1100 3.25 -8.55 -23.65
N LEU A 1101 3.66 -8.43 -22.39
CA LEU A 1101 3.90 -7.15 -21.73
C LEU A 1101 5.23 -6.55 -22.22
N SER A 1102 5.24 -5.29 -22.64
CA SER A 1102 6.44 -4.61 -23.12
C SER A 1102 7.01 -3.63 -22.08
N ILE A 1103 8.31 -3.76 -21.75
CA ILE A 1103 8.98 -2.92 -20.74
C ILE A 1103 9.77 -1.81 -21.43
N GLY A 1104 9.53 -0.53 -21.10
CA GLY A 1104 10.25 0.58 -21.74
C GLY A 1104 9.72 1.00 -23.11
N SER A 1105 8.57 0.46 -23.53
CA SER A 1105 7.97 0.70 -24.84
C SER A 1105 7.37 2.10 -24.96
N ARG A 1106 7.34 2.65 -26.18
CA ARG A 1106 6.73 3.94 -26.51
C ARG A 1106 5.28 3.78 -26.91
N ILE A 1107 4.44 4.74 -26.56
CA ILE A 1107 3.05 4.81 -27.02
C ILE A 1107 2.91 6.04 -27.92
N TYR A 1108 2.68 5.81 -29.20
CA TYR A 1108 2.44 6.88 -30.17
C TYR A 1108 1.02 7.42 -30.01
N LEU A 1109 0.88 8.75 -29.97
CA LEU A 1109 -0.42 9.40 -29.79
C LEU A 1109 -1.36 9.06 -30.97
N THR A 1110 -0.82 8.98 -32.18
CA THR A 1110 -1.56 8.65 -33.40
C THR A 1110 -2.20 7.27 -33.37
N ASP A 1111 -1.56 6.28 -32.74
CA ASP A 1111 -2.10 4.93 -32.63
C ASP A 1111 -3.31 4.90 -31.71
N LEU A 1112 -3.25 5.58 -30.56
CA LEU A 1112 -4.37 5.66 -29.62
C LEU A 1112 -5.53 6.48 -30.21
N ILE A 1113 -5.25 7.58 -30.91
CA ILE A 1113 -6.25 8.37 -31.64
C ILE A 1113 -6.94 7.51 -32.70
N SER A 1114 -6.16 6.75 -33.48
CA SER A 1114 -6.66 5.85 -34.53
C SER A 1114 -7.51 4.72 -33.96
N PHE A 1115 -7.09 4.15 -32.83
CA PHE A 1115 -7.84 3.13 -32.09
C PHE A 1115 -9.20 3.68 -31.64
N ILE A 1116 -9.24 4.80 -30.92
CA ILE A 1116 -10.48 5.37 -30.40
C ILE A 1116 -11.44 5.74 -31.55
N ARG A 1117 -10.94 6.31 -32.65
CA ARG A 1117 -11.76 6.67 -33.82
C ARG A 1117 -12.37 5.46 -34.55
N LYS A 1118 -11.77 4.27 -34.43
CA LYS A 1118 -12.27 3.04 -35.06
C LYS A 1118 -13.31 2.31 -34.21
N LEU A 1119 -13.52 2.72 -32.95
CA LEU A 1119 -14.52 2.09 -32.09
C LEU A 1119 -15.92 2.27 -32.69
N PRO A 1120 -16.72 1.20 -32.81
CA PRO A 1120 -17.97 1.21 -33.59
C PRO A 1120 -19.06 2.12 -33.03
N TYR A 1121 -18.89 2.60 -31.79
CA TYR A 1121 -19.83 3.48 -31.10
C TYR A 1121 -19.35 4.94 -31.04
N VAL A 1122 -18.14 5.27 -31.53
CA VAL A 1122 -17.60 6.63 -31.59
C VAL A 1122 -17.89 7.26 -32.95
N THR A 1123 -18.53 8.43 -32.97
CA THR A 1123 -18.82 9.20 -34.22
C THR A 1123 -17.82 10.31 -34.47
N TYR A 1124 -17.35 10.96 -33.41
CA TYR A 1124 -16.44 12.09 -33.49
C TYR A 1124 -15.60 12.20 -32.21
N MET A 1125 -14.34 12.62 -32.37
CA MET A 1125 -13.40 12.85 -31.25
C MET A 1125 -12.57 14.11 -31.51
N THR A 1126 -12.38 14.92 -30.48
CA THR A 1126 -11.56 16.14 -30.49
C THR A 1126 -10.89 16.38 -29.12
N ALA A 1127 -10.10 17.45 -28.97
CA ALA A 1127 -9.39 17.82 -27.73
C ALA A 1127 -8.59 16.67 -27.08
N PHE A 1128 -7.91 15.85 -27.89
CA PHE A 1128 -7.18 14.69 -27.39
C PHE A 1128 -5.82 15.07 -26.80
N SER A 1129 -5.54 14.64 -25.57
CA SER A 1129 -4.20 14.69 -24.96
C SER A 1129 -3.97 13.51 -24.00
N LEU A 1130 -2.71 13.29 -23.61
CA LEU A 1130 -2.30 12.30 -22.63
C LEU A 1130 -1.62 12.99 -21.46
N VAL A 1131 -1.89 12.51 -20.25
CA VAL A 1131 -1.15 12.92 -19.04
C VAL A 1131 -0.45 11.71 -18.46
N HIS A 1132 0.87 11.78 -18.39
CA HIS A 1132 1.74 10.73 -17.89
C HIS A 1132 2.22 11.09 -16.47
N PHE A 1133 1.87 10.26 -15.48
CA PHE A 1133 2.23 10.42 -14.07
C PHE A 1133 3.34 9.45 -13.68
N PHE A 1134 4.45 9.99 -13.16
CA PHE A 1134 5.63 9.23 -12.74
C PHE A 1134 6.29 9.84 -11.50
N THR A 1135 7.31 9.16 -10.97
CA THR A 1135 8.06 9.63 -9.79
C THR A 1135 9.56 9.65 -10.08
N GLU A 1136 10.18 10.80 -9.90
CA GLU A 1136 11.63 10.99 -10.03
C GLU A 1136 12.26 10.88 -8.64
N THR A 1137 13.31 10.07 -8.47
CA THR A 1137 14.02 9.95 -7.19
C THR A 1137 15.37 10.63 -7.31
N ASP A 1138 15.68 11.56 -6.40
CA ASP A 1138 16.99 12.20 -6.36
C ASP A 1138 18.06 11.16 -5.95
N PRO A 1139 19.06 10.89 -6.79
CA PRO A 1139 20.07 9.86 -6.53
C PRO A 1139 20.99 10.16 -5.34
N LYS A 1140 21.08 11.42 -4.88
CA LYS A 1140 21.91 11.82 -3.74
C LYS A 1140 21.14 11.83 -2.42
N THR A 1141 19.89 12.30 -2.45
CA THR A 1141 19.08 12.47 -1.23
C THR A 1141 18.06 11.36 -1.01
N GLY A 1142 17.77 10.54 -2.03
CA GLY A 1142 16.73 9.52 -2.03
C GLY A 1142 15.31 10.10 -2.00
N GLU A 1143 15.14 11.41 -2.18
CA GLU A 1143 13.85 12.09 -2.13
C GLU A 1143 13.05 11.83 -3.42
N LYS A 1144 11.78 11.48 -3.27
CA LYS A 1144 10.85 11.23 -4.39
C LYS A 1144 10.07 12.49 -4.74
N THR A 1145 10.13 12.88 -6.00
CA THR A 1145 9.34 13.98 -6.58
C THR A 1145 8.30 13.38 -7.53
N TYR A 1146 7.03 13.71 -7.32
CA TYR A 1146 5.96 13.30 -8.21
C TYR A 1146 5.85 14.27 -9.39
N CYS A 1147 5.84 13.73 -10.60
CA CYS A 1147 5.86 14.47 -11.85
C CYS A 1147 4.66 14.09 -12.72
N ALA A 1148 4.16 15.05 -13.50
CA ALA A 1148 3.12 14.85 -14.50
C ALA A 1148 3.55 15.54 -15.80
N LEU A 1149 3.54 14.80 -16.91
CA LEU A 1149 3.80 15.30 -18.26
C LEU A 1149 2.48 15.32 -19.02
N ASP A 1150 2.08 16.48 -19.55
CA ASP A 1150 0.82 16.67 -20.28
C ASP A 1150 1.11 17.04 -21.75
N THR A 1151 0.69 16.18 -22.67
CA THR A 1151 0.90 16.39 -24.11
C THR A 1151 0.02 17.49 -24.71
N ALA A 1152 -0.86 18.13 -23.93
CA ALA A 1152 -1.55 19.35 -24.36
C ALA A 1152 -0.64 20.60 -24.27
N LEU A 1153 0.45 20.52 -23.48
CA LEU A 1153 1.41 21.62 -23.30
C LEU A 1153 2.63 21.49 -24.21
N GLU A 1154 2.98 20.27 -24.62
CA GLU A 1154 4.17 19.94 -25.39
C GLU A 1154 3.79 19.18 -26.67
N ASP A 1155 4.38 19.57 -27.81
CA ASP A 1155 4.16 18.91 -29.10
C ASP A 1155 5.04 17.66 -29.21
N VAL A 1156 4.52 16.53 -28.71
CA VAL A 1156 5.22 15.23 -28.67
C VAL A 1156 4.50 14.17 -29.49
N GLU A 1157 5.23 13.41 -30.31
CA GLU A 1157 4.66 12.35 -31.16
C GLU A 1157 4.31 11.08 -30.37
N PHE A 1158 4.99 10.85 -29.25
CA PHE A 1158 4.82 9.67 -28.39
C PHE A 1158 5.13 10.00 -26.93
N ILE A 1159 4.58 9.21 -26.02
CA ILE A 1159 5.02 9.17 -24.62
C ILE A 1159 5.93 7.97 -24.39
N MET A 1160 6.88 8.12 -23.46
CA MET A 1160 7.75 7.03 -23.03
C MET A 1160 7.84 7.00 -21.50
N PRO A 1161 8.09 5.83 -20.90
CA PRO A 1161 8.28 5.73 -19.46
C PRO A 1161 9.49 6.56 -18.99
N SER A 1162 9.45 7.01 -17.74
CA SER A 1162 10.49 7.87 -17.13
C SER A 1162 11.81 7.12 -16.92
N THR A 1163 11.75 5.80 -16.77
CA THR A 1163 12.93 4.93 -16.68
C THR A 1163 12.85 3.80 -17.70
N PRO A 1164 13.99 3.26 -18.19
CA PRO A 1164 13.99 2.13 -19.12
C PRO A 1164 13.32 0.87 -18.56
N GLY A 1165 13.12 0.83 -17.23
CA GLY A 1165 12.49 -0.25 -16.51
C GLY A 1165 11.01 -0.11 -16.20
N ALA A 1166 10.41 1.00 -16.61
CA ALA A 1166 9.02 1.27 -16.33
C ALA A 1166 8.09 0.76 -17.45
N VAL A 1167 6.84 0.52 -17.06
CA VAL A 1167 5.74 0.05 -17.90
C VAL A 1167 4.61 1.06 -17.78
N LEU A 1168 4.13 1.55 -18.93
CA LEU A 1168 2.98 2.46 -18.97
C LEU A 1168 1.70 1.65 -18.78
N ILE A 1169 0.85 2.09 -17.84
CA ILE A 1169 -0.46 1.51 -17.55
C ILE A 1169 -1.54 2.60 -17.57
N PRO A 1170 -2.82 2.28 -17.81
CA PRO A 1170 -3.90 3.25 -17.73
C PRO A 1170 -4.05 3.80 -16.31
N ALA A 1171 -4.39 5.07 -16.21
CA ALA A 1171 -4.99 5.63 -14.99
C ALA A 1171 -6.34 4.94 -14.73
N ASN A 1172 -6.74 4.82 -13.46
CA ASN A 1172 -8.01 4.18 -13.07
C ASN A 1172 -9.24 4.82 -13.73
N HIS A 1173 -9.14 6.13 -14.03
CA HIS A 1173 -10.19 6.90 -14.67
C HIS A 1173 -9.61 7.81 -15.75
N HIS A 1174 -10.24 7.82 -16.92
CA HIS A 1174 -9.91 8.73 -18.01
C HIS A 1174 -10.85 9.95 -18.03
N LEU A 1175 -10.35 11.11 -18.48
CA LEU A 1175 -11.16 12.32 -18.57
C LEU A 1175 -11.79 12.42 -19.96
N ILE A 1176 -12.95 11.79 -20.11
CA ILE A 1176 -13.67 11.73 -21.39
C ILE A 1176 -14.94 12.58 -21.26
N ASN A 1177 -15.03 13.69 -22.00
CA ASN A 1177 -16.22 14.54 -22.02
C ASN A 1177 -17.13 14.15 -23.19
N VAL A 1178 -18.41 13.92 -22.92
CA VAL A 1178 -19.38 13.65 -23.99
C VAL A 1178 -19.91 14.96 -24.55
N ILE A 1179 -19.72 15.18 -25.86
CA ILE A 1179 -20.19 16.38 -26.56
C ILE A 1179 -21.40 16.07 -27.46
N SER A 1180 -22.35 17.00 -27.53
CA SER A 1180 -23.57 16.87 -28.34
C SER A 1180 -23.38 17.26 -29.81
N GLU A 1181 -22.36 18.08 -30.11
CA GLU A 1181 -22.09 18.62 -31.45
C GLU A 1181 -20.66 18.28 -31.87
N SER A 1182 -20.46 18.03 -33.17
CA SER A 1182 -19.16 17.64 -33.73
C SER A 1182 -18.30 18.88 -34.04
N ILE A 1183 -17.95 19.63 -32.99
CA ILE A 1183 -17.13 20.84 -33.06
C ILE A 1183 -15.68 20.50 -32.71
N TYR A 1184 -14.73 20.96 -33.51
CA TYR A 1184 -13.31 20.83 -33.18
C TYR A 1184 -12.93 21.74 -32.02
N ARG A 1185 -12.19 21.20 -31.05
CA ARG A 1185 -11.61 21.89 -29.91
C ARG A 1185 -10.13 21.50 -29.81
N GLU A 1186 -9.28 22.48 -29.53
CA GLU A 1186 -7.88 22.21 -29.23
C GLU A 1186 -7.75 21.52 -27.86
N PRO A 1187 -6.77 20.62 -27.68
CA PRO A 1187 -6.49 20.02 -26.38
C PRO A 1187 -6.10 21.11 -25.38
N SER A 1188 -6.68 21.06 -24.19
CA SER A 1188 -6.39 21.99 -23.11
C SER A 1188 -5.62 21.29 -22.00
N PRO A 1189 -4.63 21.94 -21.36
CA PRO A 1189 -3.90 21.37 -20.23
C PRO A 1189 -4.82 20.96 -19.09
N ILE A 1190 -4.51 19.86 -18.42
CA ILE A 1190 -5.27 19.39 -17.27
C ILE A 1190 -5.21 20.39 -16.12
N GLY A 1191 -6.36 20.93 -15.72
CA GLY A 1191 -6.48 21.74 -14.51
C GLY A 1191 -6.53 20.87 -13.25
N ILE A 1192 -6.27 21.47 -12.09
CA ILE A 1192 -6.37 20.82 -10.76
C ILE A 1192 -7.73 20.11 -10.57
N ASN A 1193 -8.81 20.69 -11.10
CA ASN A 1193 -10.16 20.13 -11.03
C ASN A 1193 -10.33 18.82 -11.83
N GLY A 1194 -9.46 18.54 -12.80
CA GLY A 1194 -9.46 17.30 -13.59
C GLY A 1194 -8.64 16.17 -12.97
N MET A 1195 -7.94 16.45 -11.86
CA MET A 1195 -7.10 15.49 -11.14
C MET A 1195 -7.82 14.90 -9.92
N ILE A 1196 -7.67 13.60 -9.70
CA ILE A 1196 -8.21 12.90 -8.54
C ILE A 1196 -7.21 12.96 -7.37
N THR A 1197 -7.64 13.52 -6.24
CA THR A 1197 -6.82 13.60 -5.01
C THR A 1197 -6.50 12.22 -4.46
N GLY A 1198 -5.22 11.95 -4.16
CA GLY A 1198 -4.74 10.66 -3.66
C GLY A 1198 -4.33 9.65 -4.73
N GLU A 1199 -4.69 9.87 -6.00
CA GLU A 1199 -4.26 9.04 -7.14
C GLU A 1199 -3.35 9.81 -8.10
N GLU A 1200 -3.78 11.01 -8.50
CA GLU A 1200 -3.14 11.86 -9.53
C GLU A 1200 -2.57 13.15 -8.92
N MET A 1201 -3.03 13.50 -7.71
CA MET A 1201 -2.61 14.68 -6.96
C MET A 1201 -2.23 14.28 -5.52
N ILE A 1202 -0.94 14.42 -5.19
CA ILE A 1202 -0.40 14.17 -3.84
C ILE A 1202 -0.15 15.53 -3.18
N VAL A 1203 -0.94 15.85 -2.15
CA VAL A 1203 -0.88 17.14 -1.44
C VAL A 1203 0.04 17.00 -0.23
N GLY A 1204 1.30 17.41 -0.37
CA GLY A 1204 2.27 17.53 0.73
C GLY A 1204 2.62 19.00 1.02
N ARG A 1205 2.86 19.36 2.28
CA ARG A 1205 3.37 20.70 2.64
C ARG A 1205 4.87 20.78 2.37
N LYS A 1206 5.29 21.53 1.35
CA LYS A 1206 6.69 21.95 1.16
C LYS A 1206 6.75 23.48 1.04
N LEU A 1207 7.48 24.14 1.93
CA LEU A 1207 7.91 25.53 1.77
C LEU A 1207 9.30 25.51 1.14
N LEU A 1208 9.46 26.11 -0.04
CA LEU A 1208 10.76 26.28 -0.67
C LEU A 1208 11.57 27.39 0.07
N PRO A 1209 12.87 27.18 0.36
CA PRO A 1209 13.83 28.26 0.51
C PRO A 1209 14.20 28.76 -0.90
N ASN A 1210 13.98 30.07 -1.14
CA ASN A 1210 14.49 30.92 -2.22
C ASN A 1210 15.14 30.25 -3.44
N TYR A 1211 14.52 30.39 -4.62
CA TYR A 1211 15.21 30.21 -5.90
C TYR A 1211 15.22 31.52 -6.70
N GLY A 1212 16.43 32.02 -6.94
CA GLY A 1212 16.72 33.24 -7.69
C GLY A 1212 18.21 33.60 -7.61
N HIS A 1213 19.06 32.92 -8.38
CA HIS A 1213 20.01 33.51 -9.33
C HIS A 1213 20.88 32.42 -10.01
N THR A 1214 21.23 32.73 -11.25
CA THR A 1214 21.72 31.96 -12.41
C THR A 1214 23.20 31.53 -12.40
N ALA A 1215 23.54 30.47 -13.14
CA ALA A 1215 24.68 30.43 -14.09
C ALA A 1215 24.63 29.18 -15.03
N ASP A 1216 24.42 29.46 -16.33
CA ASP A 1216 24.91 28.83 -17.59
C ASP A 1216 24.92 27.30 -17.87
N ASN A 1217 24.06 26.94 -18.83
CA ASN A 1217 24.26 26.26 -20.14
C ASN A 1217 25.12 24.98 -20.29
N ASN A 1218 24.47 23.88 -20.73
CA ASN A 1218 24.51 23.43 -22.13
C ASN A 1218 23.58 22.23 -22.43
N ASP A 1219 22.64 22.46 -23.35
CA ASP A 1219 22.09 21.62 -24.43
C ASP A 1219 21.52 20.21 -24.15
N MET A 1220 20.19 20.16 -23.98
CA MET A 1220 19.22 19.49 -24.87
C MET A 1220 17.80 19.93 -24.45
N GLU A 1221 17.25 20.93 -25.15
CA GLU A 1221 15.94 21.53 -24.86
C GLU A 1221 14.78 20.64 -25.36
N GLY A 1222 14.14 19.98 -24.41
CA GLY A 1222 12.68 19.89 -24.34
C GLY A 1222 12.29 20.41 -22.96
N GLU A 1223 11.62 21.56 -22.88
CA GLU A 1223 11.18 22.13 -21.60
C GLU A 1223 10.09 21.24 -20.98
N MET A 1224 10.48 20.21 -20.22
CA MET A 1224 9.57 19.49 -19.33
C MET A 1224 8.95 20.50 -18.36
N ILE A 1225 7.63 20.70 -18.44
CA ILE A 1225 6.92 21.46 -17.41
C ILE A 1225 6.86 20.58 -16.15
N ARG A 1226 7.78 20.83 -15.21
CA ARG A 1226 7.67 20.33 -13.83
C ARG A 1226 6.49 21.01 -13.15
N LEU A 1227 5.30 20.42 -13.25
CA LEU A 1227 4.17 20.75 -12.38
C LEU A 1227 4.44 20.22 -10.97
N SER A 1228 5.32 20.88 -10.22
CA SER A 1228 5.37 20.67 -8.78
C SER A 1228 4.12 21.31 -8.18
N ILE A 1229 3.15 20.47 -7.83
CA ILE A 1229 1.88 20.91 -7.24
C ILE A 1229 2.20 21.65 -5.92
N HIS A 1230 1.97 22.96 -5.90
CA HIS A 1230 2.21 23.82 -4.76
C HIS A 1230 0.87 24.41 -4.32
N SER A 1231 0.51 24.24 -3.03
CA SER A 1231 -0.64 24.94 -2.46
C SER A 1231 -0.34 26.44 -2.37
N LYS A 1232 -1.32 27.28 -2.73
CA LYS A 1232 -1.35 28.66 -2.25
C LYS A 1232 -1.60 28.72 -0.75
#